data_AF-A0A7S4C6X4-F1
#
_entry.id   AF-A0A7S4C6X4-F1
#
_cell.length_a   1.000
_cell.length_b   1.000
_cell.length_c   1.000
_cell.angle_alpha   90.00
_cell.angle_beta   90.00
_cell.angle_gamma   90.00
#
_symmetry.space_group_name_H-M   'P 1'
#
loop_
_entity.id
_entity.type
_entity.pdbx_description
1 polymer ?
#
loop_
_entity_poly.entity_id
_entity_poly.type
_entity_poly.pdbx_seq_one_letter_code
_entity_poly.pdbx_strand_id
1 'polypeptide(L)'
;MADAVLLRLCARGEALVAELMRLSEHVPAIFDLSQLKGAQRSAYAVVMPDFAYLRNSAFCEHKIESSADATARDEEIWASHGEVVCRFFSLFESIYKYIRDFARCVADLRDGVYIQQTVETILLDEEGKQLLCEVLYLYGVLLTMLDAKIDGAVRERLLVAFYRHKGAATIENIDDVCLLVKATGYSASAADRSGWPKRPAGYPEEYFARLTRKLMIPSSLIHMMIDRLRSEDMYSQIPSYPLPLHRSTALATQARMLYILLFFVPEVLQEQAHTMREIVDRHFADNWVIAYYMGNLVELCHTWEPYKAAKTALSNTTQPATVRALHEANAERMSGCRKMLQHYLTEGVLTEDYVLDNTPALLHCVRECNVALRWLMLHRRAKAKKLPKTALKEPEQVLLLLMNSAQLEYRLRKLVESLLAAKEEMWSGAKEQALSMLEELADYFSGERALTRVGPDKPLQQWFLNLAEQVRALSSSELAASGRKLYHLITALSEVEQFHQIESALQIQQFLAETRERLHRMMRVLNVRDSVRVTLAVVSDMSYAWELISDYSDLMRARIQRDPFCVMKLRATFLKLVSILDSPLNRINQANSPDLESVSQYYSSALVSYVRSILQVIPQDLFGVLREIVQLKTSELRELPVKVERVELREWAQLPARHRLAAATHRITVLTEGVLNMQTTLLGVIAVDPKELLNDGVERELVAQLIAAMQSAQQAFRGNNKPGDVEAALEGMSRQFEGVKLALEYISDYVKMNGLLLYRKGMQRVVGYFIEQECNSFLRRRPPRSR
;
A
#
# COMPACT_ATOMS: atom_id res chain seq x y z
N MET A 1 23.34 11.01 -23.34
CA MET A 1 21.87 11.11 -23.48
C MET A 1 21.34 11.74 -22.21
N ALA A 2 20.65 12.86 -22.32
CA ALA A 2 20.05 13.56 -21.20
C ALA A 2 18.97 12.71 -20.50
N ASP A 3 18.26 11.86 -21.25
CA ASP A 3 17.21 10.99 -20.71
C ASP A 3 17.75 10.02 -19.65
N ALA A 4 18.96 9.49 -19.85
CA ALA A 4 19.63 8.63 -18.87
C ALA A 4 20.00 9.40 -17.58
N VAL A 5 20.33 10.69 -17.70
CA VAL A 5 20.60 11.57 -16.54
C VAL A 5 19.29 11.88 -15.80
N LEU A 6 18.23 12.21 -16.53
CA LEU A 6 16.90 12.48 -15.96
C LEU A 6 16.31 11.23 -15.28
N LEU A 7 16.50 10.04 -15.86
CA LEU A 7 16.07 8.77 -15.26
C LEU A 7 16.80 8.49 -13.94
N ARG A 8 18.12 8.70 -13.91
CA ARG A 8 18.91 8.59 -12.66
C ARG A 8 18.48 9.62 -11.61
N LEU A 9 18.14 10.83 -12.04
CA LEU A 9 17.57 11.84 -11.14
C LEU A 9 16.21 11.40 -10.60
N CYS A 10 15.29 10.88 -11.43
CA CYS A 10 14.01 10.37 -10.94
C CYS A 10 14.19 9.25 -9.89
N ALA A 11 15.06 8.28 -10.18
CA ALA A 11 15.41 7.21 -9.24
C ALA A 11 15.99 7.76 -7.91
N ARG A 12 16.93 8.71 -7.99
CA ARG A 12 17.50 9.37 -6.80
C ARG A 12 16.43 10.16 -6.04
N GLY A 13 15.51 10.82 -6.72
CA GLY A 13 14.41 11.56 -6.10
C GLY A 13 13.52 10.65 -5.25
N GLU A 14 13.09 9.52 -5.79
CA GLU A 14 12.30 8.53 -5.04
C GLU A 14 13.08 7.93 -3.86
N ALA A 15 14.37 7.64 -4.04
CA ALA A 15 15.24 7.17 -2.95
C ALA A 15 15.40 8.22 -1.84
N LEU A 16 15.52 9.50 -2.18
CA LEU A 16 15.58 10.60 -1.20
C LEU A 16 14.27 10.78 -0.44
N VAL A 17 13.11 10.59 -1.09
CA VAL A 17 11.82 10.64 -0.40
C VAL A 17 11.71 9.48 0.60
N ALA A 18 12.14 8.28 0.21
CA ALA A 18 12.18 7.13 1.12
C ALA A 18 13.12 7.36 2.32
N GLU A 19 14.32 7.90 2.10
CA GLU A 19 15.26 8.22 3.20
C GLU A 19 14.72 9.34 4.11
N LEU A 20 14.08 10.37 3.54
CA LEU A 20 13.41 11.42 4.30
C LEU A 20 12.33 10.84 5.22
N MET A 21 11.48 9.95 4.68
CA MET A 21 10.43 9.29 5.46
C MET A 21 11.04 8.43 6.58
N ARG A 22 12.04 7.61 6.25
CA ARG A 22 12.77 6.77 7.21
C ARG A 22 13.40 7.58 8.33
N LEU A 23 14.10 8.67 8.01
CA LEU A 23 14.74 9.53 9.02
C LEU A 23 13.72 10.32 9.84
N SER A 24 12.59 10.72 9.25
CA SER A 24 11.55 11.46 9.98
C SER A 24 10.96 10.67 11.15
N GLU A 25 10.90 9.34 11.05
CA GLU A 25 10.47 8.45 12.14
C GLU A 25 11.51 8.30 13.26
N HIS A 26 12.77 8.71 13.01
CA HIS A 26 13.92 8.53 13.91
C HIS A 26 14.53 9.85 14.38
N VAL A 27 13.78 10.96 14.31
CA VAL A 27 14.21 12.25 14.87
C VAL A 27 14.34 12.10 16.40
N PRO A 28 15.54 12.31 17.00
CA PRO A 28 15.68 12.19 18.44
C PRO A 28 14.88 13.28 19.16
N ALA A 29 14.06 12.89 20.13
CA ALA A 29 13.12 13.78 20.81
C ALA A 29 13.79 15.02 21.46
N ILE A 30 15.08 14.94 21.80
CA ILE A 30 15.86 16.04 22.38
C ILE A 30 16.00 17.24 21.44
N PHE A 31 15.96 17.04 20.11
CA PHE A 31 16.07 18.13 19.14
C PHE A 31 14.76 18.91 18.98
N ASP A 32 13.63 18.32 19.40
CA ASP A 32 12.35 19.01 19.52
C ASP A 32 12.16 19.57 20.94
N LEU A 33 12.68 20.78 21.16
CA LEU A 33 12.56 21.49 22.44
C LEU A 33 11.11 21.72 22.89
N SER A 34 10.10 21.58 22.00
CA SER A 34 8.70 21.70 22.38
C SER A 34 8.20 20.50 23.20
N GLN A 35 8.83 19.33 23.05
CA GLN A 35 8.51 18.11 23.80
C GLN A 35 9.12 18.09 25.19
N LEU A 36 10.17 18.90 25.41
CA LEU A 36 10.86 19.01 26.69
C LEU A 36 10.14 19.99 27.64
N LYS A 37 10.07 19.64 28.94
CA LYS A 37 9.38 20.44 29.97
C LYS A 37 10.35 21.00 31.01
N GLY A 38 10.06 22.21 31.52
CA GLY A 38 10.72 22.80 32.69
C GLY A 38 12.24 22.96 32.55
N ALA A 39 12.97 22.53 33.58
CA ALA A 39 14.42 22.67 33.69
C ALA A 39 15.21 21.92 32.59
N GLN A 40 14.68 20.81 32.07
CA GLN A 40 15.32 20.08 30.96
C GLN A 40 15.34 20.91 29.69
N ARG A 41 14.23 21.57 29.35
CA ARG A 41 14.16 22.42 28.14
C ARG A 41 15.19 23.55 28.20
N SER A 42 15.32 24.22 29.34
CA SER A 42 16.33 25.28 29.51
C SER A 42 17.76 24.75 29.44
N ALA A 43 18.03 23.55 29.94
CA ALA A 43 19.36 22.94 29.88
C ALA A 43 19.75 22.56 28.43
N TYR A 44 18.87 21.89 27.70
CA TYR A 44 19.13 21.47 26.31
C TYR A 44 19.12 22.64 25.32
N ALA A 45 18.34 23.70 25.57
CA ALA A 45 18.31 24.89 24.72
C ALA A 45 19.66 25.65 24.68
N VAL A 46 20.48 25.54 25.72
CA VAL A 46 21.81 26.18 25.74
C VAL A 46 22.77 25.48 24.77
N VAL A 47 22.66 24.17 24.63
CA VAL A 47 23.58 23.30 23.87
C VAL A 47 23.13 23.10 22.42
N MET A 48 21.82 23.25 22.14
CA MET A 48 21.23 23.11 20.81
C MET A 48 20.69 24.43 20.27
N PRO A 49 21.56 25.39 19.89
CA PRO A 49 21.12 26.61 19.27
C PRO A 49 20.59 26.34 17.84
N ASP A 50 19.67 27.18 17.40
CA ASP A 50 19.17 27.22 16.02
C ASP A 50 20.10 28.07 15.13
N PHE A 51 19.62 28.53 13.97
CA PHE A 51 20.43 29.36 13.06
C PHE A 51 20.89 30.69 13.65
N ALA A 52 20.39 31.12 14.82
CA ALA A 52 20.98 32.22 15.56
C ALA A 52 22.46 31.97 15.90
N TYR A 53 22.88 30.71 16.02
CA TYR A 53 24.27 30.30 16.20
C TYR A 53 25.19 30.86 15.12
N LEU A 54 24.79 30.79 13.85
CA LEU A 54 25.63 31.19 12.72
C LEU A 54 25.98 32.69 12.73
N ARG A 55 25.19 33.51 13.45
CA ARG A 55 25.45 34.94 13.62
C ARG A 55 26.29 35.26 14.87
N ASN A 56 26.23 34.41 15.90
CA ASN A 56 26.78 34.66 17.23
C ASN A 56 27.59 33.47 17.77
N SER A 57 28.34 32.78 16.90
CA SER A 57 29.00 31.51 17.22
C SER A 57 29.91 31.60 18.45
N ALA A 58 30.75 32.63 18.52
CA ALA A 58 31.66 32.86 19.64
C ALA A 58 30.95 33.02 21.00
N PHE A 59 29.78 33.68 21.02
CA PHE A 59 28.99 33.84 22.24
C PHE A 59 28.34 32.52 22.67
N CYS A 60 27.83 31.75 21.71
CA CYS A 60 27.23 30.45 21.97
C CYS A 60 28.26 29.45 22.50
N GLU A 61 29.44 29.34 21.88
CA GLU A 61 30.49 28.44 22.34
C GLU A 61 31.01 28.84 23.74
N HIS A 62 31.28 30.12 23.99
CA HIS A 62 31.67 30.59 25.32
C HIS A 62 30.62 30.24 26.40
N LYS A 63 29.32 30.33 26.07
CA LYS A 63 28.24 29.96 27.01
C LYS A 63 28.20 28.47 27.32
N ILE A 64 28.64 27.62 26.39
CA ILE A 64 28.71 26.16 26.58
C ILE A 64 29.99 25.81 27.35
N GLU A 65 31.14 26.38 26.97
CA GLU A 65 32.44 26.16 27.62
C GLU A 65 32.51 26.68 29.06
N SER A 66 31.78 27.75 29.39
CA SER A 66 31.75 28.32 30.74
C SER A 66 31.01 27.45 31.77
N SER A 67 30.36 26.36 31.35
CA SER A 67 29.61 25.46 32.23
C SER A 67 29.99 24.01 31.97
N ALA A 68 30.70 23.37 32.91
CA ALA A 68 31.09 21.96 32.81
C ALA A 68 29.89 21.02 32.55
N ASP A 69 28.74 21.34 33.15
CA ASP A 69 27.47 20.64 32.92
C ASP A 69 26.94 20.77 31.48
N ALA A 70 27.24 21.87 30.79
CA ALA A 70 26.78 22.11 29.42
C ALA A 70 27.71 21.41 28.43
N THR A 71 29.03 21.47 28.67
CA THR A 71 30.04 20.72 27.90
C THR A 71 29.79 19.21 27.97
N ALA A 72 29.62 18.66 29.17
CA ALA A 72 29.37 17.23 29.35
C ALA A 72 28.10 16.77 28.61
N ARG A 73 27.04 17.61 28.60
CA ARG A 73 25.81 17.32 27.86
C ARG A 73 26.00 17.40 26.35
N ASP A 74 26.78 18.36 25.84
CA ASP A 74 27.08 18.46 24.40
C ASP A 74 27.84 17.22 23.90
N GLU A 75 28.84 16.77 24.67
CA GLU A 75 29.58 15.53 24.40
C GLU A 75 28.66 14.30 24.46
N GLU A 76 27.78 14.21 25.45
CA GLU A 76 26.82 13.10 25.58
C GLU A 76 25.83 13.04 24.41
N ILE A 77 25.30 14.20 23.99
CA ILE A 77 24.39 14.31 22.85
C ILE A 77 25.09 13.84 21.57
N TRP A 78 26.33 14.28 21.34
CA TRP A 78 27.07 13.88 20.16
C TRP A 78 27.47 12.40 20.19
N ALA A 79 27.91 11.89 21.35
CA ALA A 79 28.22 10.48 21.51
C ALA A 79 27.00 9.58 21.27
N SER A 80 25.80 10.02 21.66
CA SER A 80 24.56 9.23 21.54
C SER A 80 23.86 9.38 20.19
N HIS A 81 23.92 10.57 19.57
CA HIS A 81 23.11 10.91 18.40
C HIS A 81 23.92 11.41 17.19
N GLY A 82 25.25 11.51 17.29
CA GLY A 82 26.10 12.05 16.23
C GLY A 82 25.98 11.32 14.89
N GLU A 83 25.81 10.00 14.90
CA GLU A 83 25.59 9.20 13.68
C GLU A 83 24.27 9.59 12.99
N VAL A 84 23.19 9.72 13.75
CA VAL A 84 21.87 10.14 13.25
C VAL A 84 21.95 11.57 12.70
N VAL A 85 22.62 12.48 13.40
CA VAL A 85 22.84 13.86 12.96
C VAL A 85 23.62 13.90 11.64
N CYS A 86 24.64 13.06 11.47
CA CYS A 86 25.40 12.95 10.22
C CYS A 86 24.50 12.47 9.07
N ARG A 87 23.61 11.49 9.32
CA ARG A 87 22.64 11.02 8.31
C ARG A 87 21.64 12.11 7.89
N PHE A 88 21.13 12.91 8.83
CA PHE A 88 20.28 14.06 8.51
C PHE A 88 21.01 15.09 7.64
N PHE A 89 22.27 15.40 7.97
CA PHE A 89 23.08 16.28 7.13
C PHE A 89 23.26 15.73 5.72
N SER A 90 23.62 14.43 5.58
CA SER A 90 23.77 13.77 4.27
C SER A 90 22.47 13.81 3.46
N LEU A 91 21.31 13.67 4.10
CA LEU A 91 20.00 13.84 3.45
C LEU A 91 19.84 15.27 2.92
N PHE A 92 20.03 16.29 3.77
CA PHE A 92 19.86 17.70 3.37
C PHE A 92 20.81 18.09 2.24
N GLU A 93 22.07 17.67 2.34
CA GLU A 93 23.06 17.88 1.29
C GLU A 93 22.68 17.17 -0.01
N SER A 94 22.14 15.95 0.08
CA SER A 94 21.71 15.18 -1.10
C SER A 94 20.50 15.79 -1.79
N ILE A 95 19.55 16.39 -1.05
CA ILE A 95 18.42 17.14 -1.62
C ILE A 95 18.91 18.39 -2.37
N TYR A 96 19.89 19.11 -1.81
CA TYR A 96 20.50 20.25 -2.52
C TYR A 96 21.23 19.79 -3.79
N LYS A 97 22.09 18.76 -3.68
CA LYS A 97 22.81 18.19 -4.83
C LYS A 97 21.84 17.73 -5.92
N TYR A 98 20.72 17.12 -5.55
CA TYR A 98 19.68 16.70 -6.48
C TYR A 98 19.16 17.85 -7.37
N ILE A 99 18.72 18.96 -6.77
CA ILE A 99 18.21 20.09 -7.55
C ILE A 99 19.30 20.83 -8.33
N ARG A 100 20.52 20.89 -7.78
CA ARG A 100 21.70 21.44 -8.47
C ARG A 100 22.05 20.63 -9.72
N ASP A 101 22.05 19.31 -9.61
CA ASP A 101 22.37 18.42 -10.73
C ASP A 101 21.26 18.48 -11.80
N PHE A 102 19.99 18.66 -11.41
CA PHE A 102 18.91 18.97 -12.35
C PHE A 102 19.11 20.31 -13.06
N ALA A 103 19.40 21.38 -12.32
CA ALA A 103 19.65 22.69 -12.91
C ALA A 103 20.83 22.67 -13.89
N ARG A 104 21.88 21.91 -13.57
CA ARG A 104 23.01 21.68 -14.48
C ARG A 104 22.58 20.93 -15.73
N CYS A 105 21.79 19.86 -15.61
CA CYS A 105 21.26 19.13 -16.77
C CYS A 105 20.43 20.04 -17.70
N VAL A 106 19.60 20.91 -17.13
CA VAL A 106 18.83 21.92 -17.89
C VAL A 106 19.75 22.93 -18.58
N ALA A 107 20.79 23.41 -17.90
CA ALA A 107 21.79 24.31 -18.50
C ALA A 107 22.53 23.62 -19.65
N ASP A 108 23.01 22.40 -19.45
CA ASP A 108 23.71 21.59 -20.46
C ASP A 108 22.84 21.33 -21.71
N LEU A 109 21.51 21.15 -21.52
CA LEU A 109 20.55 21.02 -22.62
C LEU A 109 20.37 22.31 -23.42
N ARG A 110 20.39 23.46 -22.75
CA ARG A 110 20.30 24.77 -23.42
C ARG A 110 21.60 25.11 -24.14
N ASP A 111 22.72 24.76 -23.53
CA ASP A 111 24.06 25.08 -24.03
C ASP A 111 24.52 24.07 -25.12
N GLY A 112 23.68 23.10 -25.47
CA GLY A 112 23.89 22.15 -26.56
C GLY A 112 24.94 21.08 -26.27
N VAL A 113 25.21 20.79 -25.00
CA VAL A 113 26.18 19.78 -24.56
C VAL A 113 25.75 18.37 -24.99
N TYR A 114 24.44 18.12 -25.01
CA TYR A 114 23.88 16.87 -25.51
C TYR A 114 23.63 16.98 -27.02
N ILE A 115 24.35 16.16 -27.80
CA ILE A 115 24.23 16.13 -29.26
C ILE A 115 22.78 15.81 -29.65
N GLN A 116 22.18 16.69 -30.45
CA GLN A 116 20.80 16.57 -30.97
C GLN A 116 19.68 16.54 -29.91
N GLN A 117 19.97 16.89 -28.66
CA GLN A 117 18.95 16.98 -27.60
C GLN A 117 18.86 18.40 -27.06
N THR A 118 17.66 18.98 -27.17
CA THR A 118 17.27 20.23 -26.50
C THR A 118 16.11 19.95 -25.54
N VAL A 119 15.71 20.96 -24.78
CA VAL A 119 14.51 20.87 -23.92
C VAL A 119 13.27 20.54 -24.74
N GLU A 120 13.12 21.15 -25.91
CA GLU A 120 11.98 20.95 -26.81
C GLU A 120 11.94 19.52 -27.36
N THR A 121 13.09 18.97 -27.77
CA THR A 121 13.13 17.60 -28.29
C THR A 121 12.82 16.58 -27.20
N ILE A 122 13.26 16.80 -25.95
CA ILE A 122 12.94 15.93 -24.81
C ILE A 122 11.45 16.00 -24.47
N LEU A 123 10.84 17.18 -24.55
CA LEU A 123 9.41 17.35 -24.31
C LEU A 123 8.52 16.77 -25.42
N LEU A 124 9.09 16.47 -26.60
CA LEU A 124 8.41 15.75 -27.68
C LEU A 124 8.56 14.23 -27.54
N ASP A 125 9.58 13.76 -26.84
CA ASP A 125 9.77 12.35 -26.53
C ASP A 125 8.82 11.88 -25.43
N GLU A 126 8.24 10.69 -25.60
CA GLU A 126 7.23 10.15 -24.66
C GLU A 126 7.81 9.88 -23.27
N GLU A 127 9.06 9.40 -23.19
CA GLU A 127 9.71 9.11 -21.91
C GLU A 127 10.38 10.37 -21.34
N GLY A 128 11.07 11.14 -22.20
CA GLY A 128 11.74 12.39 -21.84
C GLY A 128 10.81 13.40 -21.15
N LYS A 129 9.60 13.60 -21.67
CA LYS A 129 8.61 14.52 -21.07
C LYS A 129 8.14 14.06 -19.69
N GLN A 130 7.97 12.75 -19.48
CA GLN A 130 7.63 12.18 -18.18
C GLN A 130 8.74 12.41 -17.17
N LEU A 131 9.98 12.04 -17.53
CA LEU A 131 11.14 12.15 -16.65
C LEU A 131 11.39 13.61 -16.25
N LEU A 132 11.30 14.53 -17.20
CA LEU A 132 11.50 15.96 -16.93
C LEU A 132 10.47 16.48 -15.91
N CYS A 133 9.19 16.13 -16.07
CA CYS A 133 8.11 16.47 -15.14
C CYS A 133 8.31 15.84 -13.75
N GLU A 134 8.68 14.56 -13.71
CA GLU A 134 8.88 13.80 -12.48
C GLU A 134 10.03 14.35 -11.64
N VAL A 135 11.15 14.76 -12.22
CA VAL A 135 12.30 15.31 -11.46
C VAL A 135 11.88 16.56 -10.67
N LEU A 136 11.23 17.52 -11.33
CA LEU A 136 10.82 18.76 -10.65
C LEU A 136 9.67 18.52 -9.67
N TYR A 137 8.75 17.62 -10.01
CA TYR A 137 7.69 17.17 -9.09
C TYR A 137 8.26 16.55 -7.81
N LEU A 138 9.21 15.62 -7.93
CA LEU A 138 9.84 14.94 -6.78
C LEU A 138 10.60 15.94 -5.91
N TYR A 139 11.23 16.96 -6.51
CA TYR A 139 11.81 18.06 -5.73
C TYR A 139 10.74 18.81 -4.90
N GLY A 140 9.61 19.18 -5.51
CA GLY A 140 8.52 19.82 -4.78
C GLY A 140 7.89 18.93 -3.69
N VAL A 141 7.81 17.62 -3.93
CA VAL A 141 7.42 16.63 -2.91
C VAL A 141 8.42 16.61 -1.76
N LEU A 142 9.72 16.53 -2.04
CA LEU A 142 10.78 16.57 -1.02
C LEU A 142 10.67 17.81 -0.13
N LEU A 143 10.47 18.99 -0.72
CA LEU A 143 10.28 20.23 0.03
C LEU A 143 9.03 20.18 0.93
N THR A 144 7.90 19.76 0.36
CA THR A 144 6.62 19.70 1.09
C THR A 144 6.69 18.70 2.23
N MET A 145 7.27 17.52 2.00
CA MET A 145 7.42 16.48 3.01
C MET A 145 8.46 16.84 4.07
N LEU A 146 9.52 17.54 3.70
CA LEU A 146 10.54 18.02 4.64
C LEU A 146 9.92 18.96 5.68
N ASP A 147 9.06 19.89 5.27
CA ASP A 147 8.28 20.77 6.17
C ASP A 147 7.19 20.02 6.95
N ALA A 148 6.51 19.05 6.32
CA ALA A 148 5.43 18.31 6.96
C ALA A 148 5.92 17.34 8.04
N LYS A 149 7.08 16.70 7.84
CA LYS A 149 7.58 15.61 8.69
C LYS A 149 8.69 16.06 9.65
N ILE A 150 9.44 17.12 9.34
CA ILE A 150 10.51 17.64 10.22
C ILE A 150 10.35 19.14 10.42
N ASP A 151 10.01 19.54 11.65
CA ASP A 151 9.81 20.95 12.00
C ASP A 151 11.04 21.80 11.68
N GLY A 152 10.80 23.04 11.20
CA GLY A 152 11.87 23.95 10.80
C GLY A 152 12.92 24.19 11.88
N ALA A 153 12.49 24.36 13.15
CA ALA A 153 13.43 24.58 14.24
C ALA A 153 14.29 23.34 14.54
N VAL A 154 13.72 22.14 14.34
CA VAL A 154 14.45 20.87 14.50
C VAL A 154 15.51 20.74 13.41
N ARG A 155 15.18 21.04 12.14
CA ARG A 155 16.14 21.00 11.04
C ARG A 155 17.31 21.94 11.24
N GLU A 156 17.03 23.16 11.70
CA GLU A 156 18.06 24.16 11.98
C GLU A 156 19.02 23.67 13.08
N ARG A 157 18.49 23.13 14.18
CA ARG A 157 19.31 22.58 15.28
C ARG A 157 20.13 21.38 14.85
N LEU A 158 19.56 20.47 14.06
CA LEU A 158 20.30 19.31 13.53
C LEU A 158 21.48 19.75 12.67
N LEU A 159 21.28 20.74 11.79
CA LEU A 159 22.35 21.27 10.94
C LEU A 159 23.41 21.99 11.77
N VAL A 160 23.01 22.78 12.76
CA VAL A 160 23.93 23.49 13.66
C VAL A 160 24.72 22.50 14.53
N ALA A 161 24.10 21.46 15.06
CA ALA A 161 24.79 20.41 15.80
C ALA A 161 25.85 19.72 14.94
N PHE A 162 25.52 19.38 13.68
CA PHE A 162 26.52 18.84 12.75
C PHE A 162 27.67 19.82 12.50
N TYR A 163 27.34 21.09 12.22
CA TYR A 163 28.29 22.15 11.94
C TYR A 163 29.27 22.40 13.10
N ARG A 164 28.76 22.45 14.34
CA ARG A 164 29.56 22.65 15.57
C ARG A 164 30.58 21.53 15.78
N HIS A 165 30.15 20.27 15.65
CA HIS A 165 30.97 19.11 15.97
C HIS A 165 31.92 18.66 14.84
N LYS A 166 31.55 18.84 13.56
CA LYS A 166 32.41 18.49 12.42
C LYS A 166 33.27 19.66 11.93
N GLY A 167 32.89 20.90 12.23
CA GLY A 167 33.62 22.10 11.83
C GLY A 167 33.28 22.60 10.43
N ALA A 168 33.41 23.91 10.24
CA ALA A 168 33.03 24.62 9.02
C ALA A 168 33.85 24.21 7.77
N ALA A 169 35.12 23.86 7.96
CA ALA A 169 36.06 23.58 6.88
C ALA A 169 35.72 22.28 6.09
N THR A 170 34.89 21.40 6.66
CA THR A 170 34.52 20.12 6.06
C THR A 170 33.27 20.21 5.18
N ILE A 171 32.64 21.39 5.06
CA ILE A 171 31.32 21.53 4.43
C ILE A 171 31.36 22.52 3.26
N GLU A 172 31.45 22.02 2.03
CA GLU A 172 31.57 22.84 0.80
C GLU A 172 30.30 23.64 0.46
N ASN A 173 29.11 23.17 0.84
CA ASN A 173 27.82 23.74 0.41
C ASN A 173 26.93 24.21 1.57
N ILE A 174 27.52 24.63 2.69
CA ILE A 174 26.76 24.91 3.92
C ILE A 174 25.69 25.98 3.74
N ASP A 175 25.97 27.07 3.02
CA ASP A 175 25.03 28.18 2.84
C ASP A 175 23.79 27.76 2.04
N ASP A 176 23.97 26.90 1.05
CA ASP A 176 22.89 26.35 0.23
C ASP A 176 22.01 25.37 1.02
N VAL A 177 22.66 24.52 1.81
CA VAL A 177 21.96 23.59 2.71
C VAL A 177 21.21 24.36 3.79
N CYS A 178 21.79 25.43 4.34
CA CYS A 178 21.11 26.36 5.25
C CYS A 178 19.88 26.98 4.58
N LEU A 179 20.00 27.47 3.34
CA LEU A 179 18.88 28.06 2.60
C LEU A 179 17.74 27.05 2.37
N LEU A 180 18.08 25.79 2.08
CA LEU A 180 17.13 24.68 1.93
C LEU A 180 16.36 24.39 3.22
N VAL A 181 17.05 24.28 4.37
CA VAL A 181 16.42 23.77 5.59
C VAL A 181 15.86 24.86 6.51
N LYS A 182 16.25 26.13 6.28
CA LYS A 182 15.79 27.30 7.04
C LYS A 182 14.28 27.26 7.26
N ALA A 183 13.85 27.53 8.48
CA ALA A 183 12.46 27.51 8.87
C ALA A 183 11.60 28.35 7.91
N THR A 184 10.47 27.78 7.47
CA THR A 184 9.51 28.45 6.59
C THR A 184 8.42 29.17 7.40
N GLY A 185 8.23 28.77 8.67
CA GLY A 185 7.09 29.18 9.50
C GLY A 185 5.85 28.30 9.33
N TYR A 186 5.92 27.29 8.45
CA TYR A 186 4.95 26.21 8.38
C TYR A 186 4.96 25.38 9.67
N SER A 187 3.79 24.95 10.14
CA SER A 187 3.68 24.05 11.29
C SER A 187 2.61 23.00 11.05
N ALA A 188 3.03 21.73 11.05
CA ALA A 188 2.14 20.57 10.96
C ALA A 188 1.32 20.35 12.24
N SER A 189 1.90 20.67 13.40
CA SER A 189 1.30 20.47 14.72
C SER A 189 0.30 21.57 15.11
N ALA A 190 0.50 22.80 14.61
CA ALA A 190 -0.44 23.88 14.79
C ALA A 190 -1.51 23.87 13.70
N ALA A 191 -2.77 23.72 14.11
CA ALA A 191 -3.91 23.85 13.20
C ALA A 191 -4.33 25.32 13.05
N ASP A 192 -4.72 25.69 11.85
CA ASP A 192 -5.38 26.96 11.57
C ASP A 192 -6.88 26.91 11.93
N ARG A 193 -7.61 28.01 11.67
CA ARG A 193 -9.05 28.10 11.95
C ARG A 193 -9.90 27.06 11.22
N SER A 194 -9.37 26.47 10.15
CA SER A 194 -10.04 25.45 9.34
C SER A 194 -9.63 24.02 9.70
N GLY A 195 -8.76 23.85 10.71
CA GLY A 195 -8.28 22.55 11.17
C GLY A 195 -7.17 21.96 10.28
N TRP A 196 -6.58 22.74 9.37
CA TRP A 196 -5.46 22.35 8.52
C TRP A 196 -4.13 22.88 9.09
N PRO A 197 -2.96 22.29 8.72
CA PRO A 197 -1.67 22.80 9.13
C PRO A 197 -1.53 24.31 8.88
N LYS A 198 -0.98 25.04 9.85
CA LYS A 198 -0.80 26.48 9.76
C LYS A 198 0.23 26.81 8.69
N ARG A 199 -0.19 27.61 7.70
CA ARG A 199 0.65 28.12 6.61
C ARG A 199 0.94 29.61 6.79
N PRO A 200 2.20 30.05 6.71
CA PRO A 200 2.54 31.47 6.67
C PRO A 200 2.19 32.10 5.32
N ALA A 201 2.19 33.44 5.25
CA ALA A 201 2.03 34.14 3.98
C ALA A 201 3.21 33.81 3.04
N GLY A 202 2.95 33.70 1.73
CA GLY A 202 3.98 33.34 0.76
C GLY A 202 4.31 31.84 0.69
N TYR A 203 3.58 30.98 1.42
CA TYR A 203 3.84 29.53 1.44
C TYR A 203 2.84 28.74 0.58
N PRO A 204 3.32 27.78 -0.25
CA PRO A 204 4.69 27.26 -0.34
C PRO A 204 5.60 27.94 -1.38
N GLU A 205 5.12 28.93 -2.12
CA GLU A 205 5.82 29.52 -3.28
C GLU A 205 7.20 30.10 -2.94
N GLU A 206 7.34 30.81 -1.82
CA GLU A 206 8.63 31.36 -1.40
C GLU A 206 9.63 30.26 -1.08
N TYR A 207 9.16 29.13 -0.54
CA TYR A 207 10.03 28.02 -0.22
C TYR A 207 10.54 27.33 -1.49
N PHE A 208 9.64 27.08 -2.43
CA PHE A 208 9.93 26.47 -3.73
C PHE A 208 10.86 27.36 -4.58
N ALA A 209 10.76 28.68 -4.43
CA ALA A 209 11.58 29.64 -5.15
C ALA A 209 13.03 29.75 -4.63
N ARG A 210 13.36 29.28 -3.41
CA ARG A 210 14.67 29.56 -2.78
C ARG A 210 15.86 29.09 -3.63
N LEU A 211 15.92 27.79 -3.90
CA LEU A 211 17.03 27.21 -4.67
C LEU A 211 16.80 27.26 -6.17
N THR A 212 15.55 27.16 -6.63
CA THR A 212 15.23 27.23 -8.06
C THR A 212 15.60 28.59 -8.67
N ARG A 213 15.37 29.69 -7.94
CA ARG A 213 15.82 31.03 -8.34
C ARG A 213 17.34 31.15 -8.27
N LYS A 214 17.96 30.68 -7.18
CA LYS A 214 19.43 30.74 -7.02
C LYS A 214 20.16 29.98 -8.14
N LEU A 215 19.63 28.82 -8.54
CA LEU A 215 20.17 27.96 -9.59
C LEU A 215 19.69 28.35 -11.00
N MET A 216 18.95 29.45 -11.15
CA MET A 216 18.50 29.99 -12.45
C MET A 216 17.71 28.99 -13.30
N ILE A 217 16.85 28.18 -12.68
CA ILE A 217 15.95 27.28 -13.43
C ILE A 217 14.93 28.15 -14.20
N PRO A 218 14.84 28.04 -15.53
CA PRO A 218 13.98 28.91 -16.32
C PRO A 218 12.48 28.70 -16.04
N SER A 219 11.73 29.77 -15.81
CA SER A 219 10.26 29.70 -15.68
C SER A 219 9.58 29.17 -16.96
N SER A 220 10.15 29.50 -18.14
CA SER A 220 9.67 29.00 -19.44
C SER A 220 9.67 27.47 -19.53
N LEU A 221 10.68 26.80 -18.97
CA LEU A 221 10.73 25.34 -18.88
C LEU A 221 9.52 24.81 -18.11
N ILE A 222 9.24 25.40 -16.94
CA ILE A 222 8.16 24.96 -16.06
C ILE A 222 6.79 25.19 -16.71
N HIS A 223 6.62 26.31 -17.43
CA HIS A 223 5.42 26.54 -18.24
C HIS A 223 5.23 25.47 -19.32
N MET A 224 6.28 25.12 -20.07
CA MET A 224 6.20 24.06 -21.08
C MET A 224 5.83 22.69 -20.46
N MET A 225 6.36 22.38 -19.27
CA MET A 225 6.01 21.16 -18.53
C MET A 225 4.53 21.17 -18.11
N ILE A 226 4.03 22.30 -17.58
CA ILE A 226 2.61 22.48 -17.23
C ILE A 226 1.73 22.33 -18.47
N ASP A 227 2.13 22.87 -19.62
CA ASP A 227 1.37 22.79 -20.86
C ASP A 227 1.24 21.35 -21.39
N ARG A 228 2.29 20.53 -21.28
CA ARG A 228 2.22 19.09 -21.61
C ARG A 228 1.32 18.35 -20.65
N LEU A 229 1.46 18.58 -19.34
CA LEU A 229 0.62 17.95 -18.31
C LEU A 229 -0.86 18.29 -18.47
N ARG A 230 -1.16 19.52 -18.91
CA ARG A 230 -2.52 20.03 -19.15
C ARG A 230 -3.13 19.49 -20.46
N SER A 231 -2.35 19.36 -21.53
CA SER A 231 -2.90 19.07 -22.87
C SER A 231 -2.94 17.58 -23.23
N GLU A 232 -2.03 16.76 -22.69
CA GLU A 232 -1.82 15.37 -23.11
C GLU A 232 -2.27 14.33 -22.06
N ASP A 233 -2.40 13.07 -22.49
CA ASP A 233 -2.46 11.89 -21.61
C ASP A 233 -1.05 11.29 -21.52
N MET A 234 -0.21 11.94 -20.71
CA MET A 234 1.24 11.72 -20.69
C MET A 234 1.64 10.29 -20.32
N TYR A 235 0.77 9.55 -19.62
CA TYR A 235 1.01 8.16 -19.21
C TYR A 235 0.10 7.15 -19.89
N SER A 236 -0.62 7.55 -20.95
CA SER A 236 -1.54 6.69 -21.72
C SER A 236 -2.53 5.93 -20.82
N GLN A 237 -3.13 6.63 -19.85
CA GLN A 237 -4.04 6.05 -18.86
C GLN A 237 -5.48 6.02 -19.36
N ILE A 238 -5.90 7.00 -20.17
CA ILE A 238 -7.27 7.13 -20.68
C ILE A 238 -7.75 5.86 -21.42
N PRO A 239 -6.94 5.16 -22.25
CA PRO A 239 -7.36 3.91 -22.87
C PRO A 239 -7.80 2.82 -21.87
N SER A 240 -7.28 2.84 -20.65
CA SER A 240 -7.68 1.93 -19.57
C SER A 240 -9.00 2.34 -18.92
N TYR A 241 -9.51 3.56 -19.17
CA TYR A 241 -10.72 4.15 -18.61
C TYR A 241 -11.64 4.68 -19.73
N PRO A 242 -12.39 3.82 -20.42
CA PRO A 242 -13.18 4.21 -21.60
C PRO A 242 -14.38 5.13 -21.27
N LEU A 243 -14.81 5.18 -20.01
CA LEU A 243 -15.93 6.03 -19.58
C LEU A 243 -15.44 7.46 -19.29
N PRO A 244 -16.02 8.51 -19.91
CA PRO A 244 -15.60 9.90 -19.69
C PRO A 244 -15.67 10.34 -18.23
N LEU A 245 -16.59 9.77 -17.46
CA LEU A 245 -16.75 10.01 -16.02
C LEU A 245 -15.56 9.52 -15.18
N HIS A 246 -14.67 8.69 -15.74
CA HIS A 246 -13.48 8.19 -15.05
C HIS A 246 -12.24 9.07 -15.30
N ARG A 247 -12.37 10.13 -16.10
CA ARG A 247 -11.24 10.96 -16.56
C ARG A 247 -10.34 11.45 -15.43
N SER A 248 -10.92 11.99 -14.35
CA SER A 248 -10.13 12.55 -13.25
C SER A 248 -9.33 11.48 -12.50
N THR A 249 -9.85 10.25 -12.41
CA THR A 249 -9.13 9.10 -11.87
C THR A 249 -8.02 8.65 -12.81
N ALA A 250 -8.28 8.58 -14.12
CA ALA A 250 -7.29 8.22 -15.13
C ALA A 250 -6.11 9.19 -15.14
N LEU A 251 -6.39 10.50 -15.06
CA LEU A 251 -5.38 11.56 -15.08
C LEU A 251 -4.82 11.92 -13.70
N ALA A 252 -5.10 11.12 -12.67
CA ALA A 252 -4.76 11.48 -11.30
C ALA A 252 -3.24 11.60 -11.04
N THR A 253 -2.42 10.78 -11.73
CA THR A 253 -0.96 10.86 -11.67
C THR A 253 -0.43 12.17 -12.24
N GLN A 254 -1.01 12.65 -13.35
CA GLN A 254 -0.67 13.98 -13.90
C GLN A 254 -1.20 15.10 -13.01
N ALA A 255 -2.41 14.94 -12.47
CA ALA A 255 -3.05 15.93 -11.61
C ALA A 255 -2.23 16.23 -10.34
N ARG A 256 -1.67 15.20 -9.69
CA ARG A 256 -0.79 15.40 -8.51
C ARG A 256 0.50 16.14 -8.86
N MET A 257 1.07 15.90 -10.04
CA MET A 257 2.26 16.61 -10.49
C MET A 257 1.92 18.06 -10.80
N LEU A 258 0.87 18.29 -11.58
CA LEU A 258 0.38 19.61 -11.91
C LEU A 258 0.15 20.47 -10.65
N TYR A 259 -0.47 19.89 -9.62
CA TYR A 259 -0.66 20.56 -8.33
C TYR A 259 0.66 21.06 -7.72
N ILE A 260 1.72 20.25 -7.71
CA ILE A 260 3.03 20.64 -7.19
C ILE A 260 3.73 21.65 -8.11
N LEU A 261 3.71 21.42 -9.42
CA LEU A 261 4.40 22.27 -10.40
C LEU A 261 3.87 23.71 -10.40
N LEU A 262 2.57 23.89 -10.16
CA LEU A 262 1.93 25.21 -10.10
C LEU A 262 2.54 26.13 -9.02
N PHE A 263 3.14 25.60 -7.95
CA PHE A 263 3.79 26.42 -6.92
C PHE A 263 5.17 26.96 -7.33
N PHE A 264 5.80 26.40 -8.36
CA PHE A 264 7.00 27.01 -8.94
C PHE A 264 6.65 28.21 -9.84
N VAL A 265 5.39 28.32 -10.27
CA VAL A 265 4.91 29.38 -11.17
C VAL A 265 3.59 29.98 -10.63
N PRO A 266 3.63 30.67 -9.47
CA PRO A 266 2.42 31.13 -8.77
C PRO A 266 1.59 32.14 -9.57
N GLU A 267 2.16 32.78 -10.59
CA GLU A 267 1.47 33.65 -11.55
C GLU A 267 0.30 32.92 -12.24
N VAL A 268 0.45 31.62 -12.54
CA VAL A 268 -0.62 30.81 -13.12
C VAL A 268 -1.81 30.69 -12.15
N LEU A 269 -1.53 30.45 -10.87
CA LEU A 269 -2.55 30.33 -9.82
C LEU A 269 -3.25 31.65 -9.53
N GLN A 270 -2.53 32.79 -9.63
CA GLN A 270 -3.05 34.12 -9.30
C GLN A 270 -3.78 34.80 -10.47
N GLU A 271 -3.17 34.82 -11.65
CA GLU A 271 -3.56 35.72 -12.75
C GLU A 271 -4.18 34.99 -13.95
N GLN A 272 -3.76 33.75 -14.24
CA GLN A 272 -4.15 33.05 -15.46
C GLN A 272 -5.49 32.30 -15.33
N ALA A 273 -6.60 33.05 -15.32
CA ALA A 273 -7.95 32.51 -15.14
C ALA A 273 -8.36 31.45 -16.18
N HIS A 274 -7.99 31.63 -17.45
CA HIS A 274 -8.33 30.69 -18.53
C HIS A 274 -7.58 29.36 -18.38
N THR A 275 -6.25 29.43 -18.16
CA THR A 275 -5.40 28.27 -17.92
C THR A 275 -5.87 27.47 -16.71
N MET A 276 -6.15 28.15 -15.59
CA MET A 276 -6.64 27.47 -14.38
C MET A 276 -8.01 26.84 -14.56
N ARG A 277 -8.92 27.44 -15.34
CA ARG A 277 -10.22 26.84 -15.66
C ARG A 277 -10.05 25.52 -16.41
N GLU A 278 -9.24 25.50 -17.45
CA GLU A 278 -8.95 24.28 -18.21
C GLU A 278 -8.32 23.18 -17.34
N ILE A 279 -7.36 23.56 -16.49
CA ILE A 279 -6.72 22.65 -15.53
C ILE A 279 -7.77 22.02 -14.60
N VAL A 280 -8.64 22.84 -14.00
CA VAL A 280 -9.68 22.36 -13.08
C VAL A 280 -10.70 21.49 -13.80
N ASP A 281 -11.21 21.91 -14.94
CA ASP A 281 -12.22 21.15 -15.69
C ASP A 281 -11.67 19.80 -16.18
N ARG A 282 -10.38 19.73 -16.52
CA ARG A 282 -9.76 18.48 -16.98
C ARG A 282 -9.41 17.52 -15.83
N HIS A 283 -8.77 18.02 -14.77
CA HIS A 283 -8.14 17.20 -13.73
C HIS A 283 -8.88 17.17 -12.39
N PHE A 284 -9.68 18.19 -12.08
CA PHE A 284 -10.26 18.43 -10.75
C PHE A 284 -11.78 18.72 -10.80
N ALA A 285 -12.47 18.24 -11.84
CA ALA A 285 -13.89 18.53 -12.08
C ALA A 285 -14.81 17.89 -11.03
N ASP A 286 -14.41 16.75 -10.48
CA ASP A 286 -15.17 15.94 -9.52
C ASP A 286 -14.35 15.59 -8.26
N ASN A 287 -13.10 16.06 -8.19
CA ASN A 287 -12.15 15.78 -7.10
C ASN A 287 -11.52 17.08 -6.61
N TRP A 288 -11.77 17.44 -5.35
CA TRP A 288 -11.11 18.58 -4.69
C TRP A 288 -10.22 18.18 -3.52
N VAL A 289 -10.23 16.91 -3.14
CA VAL A 289 -9.25 16.30 -2.24
C VAL A 289 -8.38 15.37 -3.05
N ILE A 290 -7.08 15.60 -3.05
CA ILE A 290 -6.11 14.81 -3.82
C ILE A 290 -4.99 14.30 -2.92
N ALA A 291 -4.41 13.17 -3.29
CA ALA A 291 -3.17 12.68 -2.71
C ALA A 291 -2.01 13.19 -3.58
N TYR A 292 -1.18 14.09 -3.05
CA TYR A 292 -0.05 14.64 -3.81
C TYR A 292 1.13 13.68 -3.87
N TYR A 293 1.37 12.86 -2.85
CA TYR A 293 2.38 11.78 -2.87
C TYR A 293 2.04 10.71 -1.81
N MET A 294 2.05 9.42 -2.17
CA MET A 294 1.84 8.27 -1.26
C MET A 294 0.78 8.52 -0.16
N GLY A 295 -0.42 8.93 -0.56
CA GLY A 295 -1.55 9.19 0.36
C GLY A 295 -1.49 10.47 1.21
N ASN A 296 -0.44 11.28 1.11
CA ASN A 296 -0.44 12.61 1.73
C ASN A 296 -1.48 13.50 1.05
N LEU A 297 -2.48 13.92 1.83
CA LEU A 297 -3.66 14.60 1.30
C LEU A 297 -3.55 16.11 1.32
N VAL A 298 -4.18 16.72 0.34
CA VAL A 298 -4.46 18.15 0.32
C VAL A 298 -5.89 18.41 -0.14
N GLU A 299 -6.52 19.40 0.49
CA GLU A 299 -7.81 19.93 0.08
C GLU A 299 -7.61 21.21 -0.73
N LEU A 300 -7.92 21.16 -2.03
CA LEU A 300 -7.66 22.26 -2.97
C LEU A 300 -8.45 23.52 -2.58
N CYS A 301 -9.66 23.39 -2.05
CA CYS A 301 -10.45 24.51 -1.55
C CYS A 301 -9.69 25.36 -0.52
N HIS A 302 -8.94 24.68 0.36
CA HIS A 302 -8.18 25.33 1.41
C HIS A 302 -6.86 25.84 0.84
N THR A 303 -6.15 24.99 0.11
CA THR A 303 -4.82 25.31 -0.37
C THR A 303 -4.81 26.45 -1.37
N TRP A 304 -5.77 26.47 -2.30
CA TRP A 304 -5.87 27.48 -3.34
C TRP A 304 -6.68 28.73 -2.94
N GLU A 305 -7.20 28.81 -1.72
CA GLU A 305 -7.96 29.97 -1.23
C GLU A 305 -7.23 31.33 -1.42
N PRO A 306 -5.90 31.44 -1.24
CA PRO A 306 -5.18 32.69 -1.46
C PRO A 306 -4.99 33.08 -2.94
N TYR A 307 -5.31 32.20 -3.89
CA TYR A 307 -5.00 32.41 -5.31
C TYR A 307 -6.25 32.67 -6.13
N LYS A 308 -6.36 33.88 -6.70
CA LYS A 308 -7.61 34.37 -7.31
C LYS A 308 -8.09 33.51 -8.49
N ALA A 309 -7.22 33.23 -9.47
CA ALA A 309 -7.58 32.43 -10.64
C ALA A 309 -7.95 30.98 -10.26
N ALA A 310 -7.13 30.34 -9.42
CA ALA A 310 -7.36 28.96 -8.96
C ALA A 310 -8.65 28.81 -8.14
N LYS A 311 -8.89 29.72 -7.18
CA LYS A 311 -10.12 29.75 -6.38
C LYS A 311 -11.37 29.90 -7.26
N THR A 312 -11.31 30.80 -8.24
CA THR A 312 -12.42 31.04 -9.16
C THR A 312 -12.71 29.81 -10.02
N ALA A 313 -11.67 29.16 -10.57
CA ALA A 313 -11.81 27.94 -11.35
C ALA A 313 -12.43 26.79 -10.53
N LEU A 314 -11.98 26.60 -9.29
CA LEU A 314 -12.45 25.52 -8.40
C LEU A 314 -13.87 25.76 -7.83
N SER A 315 -14.39 26.99 -7.93
CA SER A 315 -15.67 27.35 -7.34
C SER A 315 -16.83 26.48 -7.84
N ASN A 316 -16.82 26.08 -9.12
CA ASN A 316 -17.86 25.25 -9.74
C ASN A 316 -17.91 23.82 -9.19
N THR A 317 -16.76 23.18 -9.03
CA THR A 317 -16.65 21.83 -8.45
C THR A 317 -17.14 21.80 -7.00
N THR A 318 -16.91 22.88 -6.27
CA THR A 318 -17.04 22.90 -4.81
C THR A 318 -18.28 23.61 -4.30
N GLN A 319 -19.26 23.85 -5.21
CA GLN A 319 -20.59 24.31 -4.84
C GLN A 319 -21.34 23.22 -4.08
N PRO A 320 -22.13 23.57 -3.04
CA PRO A 320 -22.85 22.58 -2.24
C PRO A 320 -23.78 21.65 -3.05
N ALA A 321 -24.38 22.16 -4.13
CA ALA A 321 -25.25 21.37 -5.02
C ALA A 321 -24.43 20.30 -5.79
N THR A 322 -23.31 20.71 -6.41
CA THR A 322 -22.39 19.81 -7.11
C THR A 322 -21.82 18.76 -6.18
N VAL A 323 -21.35 19.16 -5.00
CA VAL A 323 -20.80 18.25 -3.98
C VAL A 323 -21.85 17.22 -3.53
N ARG A 324 -23.11 17.63 -3.34
CA ARG A 324 -24.19 16.72 -2.98
C ARG A 324 -24.49 15.73 -4.11
N ALA A 325 -24.59 16.19 -5.35
CA ALA A 325 -24.81 15.34 -6.51
C ALA A 325 -23.66 14.32 -6.71
N LEU A 326 -22.41 14.75 -6.57
CA LEU A 326 -21.24 13.86 -6.64
C LEU A 326 -21.25 12.80 -5.54
N HIS A 327 -21.67 13.17 -4.34
CA HIS A 327 -21.80 12.24 -3.24
C HIS A 327 -22.89 11.20 -3.50
N GLU A 328 -24.09 11.63 -3.91
CA GLU A 328 -25.21 10.75 -4.25
C GLU A 328 -24.83 9.78 -5.38
N ALA A 329 -24.21 10.28 -6.45
CA ALA A 329 -23.72 9.46 -7.56
C ALA A 329 -22.70 8.41 -7.12
N ASN A 330 -21.76 8.76 -6.22
CA ASN A 330 -20.78 7.81 -5.70
C ASN A 330 -21.38 6.78 -4.73
N ALA A 331 -22.42 7.17 -3.98
CA ALA A 331 -23.16 6.24 -3.12
C ALA A 331 -23.94 5.22 -3.97
N GLU A 332 -24.62 5.66 -5.03
CA GLU A 332 -25.28 4.79 -5.99
C GLU A 332 -24.27 3.85 -6.68
N ARG A 333 -23.14 4.38 -7.14
CA ARG A 333 -22.03 3.59 -7.72
C ARG A 333 -21.54 2.52 -6.75
N MET A 334 -21.32 2.86 -5.48
CA MET A 334 -20.91 1.89 -4.45
C MET A 334 -21.93 0.76 -4.32
N SER A 335 -23.23 1.09 -4.30
CA SER A 335 -24.29 0.09 -4.21
C SER A 335 -24.32 -0.85 -5.43
N GLY A 336 -24.13 -0.32 -6.65
CA GLY A 336 -24.02 -1.09 -7.88
C GLY A 336 -22.80 -2.01 -7.89
N CYS A 337 -21.64 -1.47 -7.49
CA CYS A 337 -20.39 -2.23 -7.35
C CYS A 337 -20.57 -3.42 -6.40
N ARG A 338 -21.22 -3.23 -5.26
CA ARG A 338 -21.46 -4.31 -4.29
C ARG A 338 -22.33 -5.42 -4.87
N LYS A 339 -23.36 -5.10 -5.65
CA LYS A 339 -24.20 -6.12 -6.33
C LYS A 339 -23.40 -6.92 -7.35
N MET A 340 -22.60 -6.25 -8.19
CA MET A 340 -21.73 -6.91 -9.16
C MET A 340 -20.71 -7.82 -8.49
N LEU A 341 -20.03 -7.31 -7.45
CA LEU A 341 -19.05 -8.07 -6.68
C LEU A 341 -19.68 -9.29 -5.98
N GLN A 342 -20.88 -9.15 -5.43
CA GLN A 342 -21.59 -10.28 -4.82
C GLN A 342 -21.87 -11.38 -5.84
N HIS A 343 -22.30 -11.03 -7.06
CA HIS A 343 -22.50 -11.98 -8.14
C HIS A 343 -21.19 -12.68 -8.54
N TYR A 344 -20.15 -11.91 -8.90
CA TYR A 344 -18.89 -12.49 -9.40
C TYR A 344 -18.09 -13.26 -8.36
N LEU A 345 -18.23 -12.94 -7.07
CA LEU A 345 -17.56 -13.65 -5.98
C LEU A 345 -18.33 -14.88 -5.48
N THR A 346 -19.52 -15.14 -6.03
CA THR A 346 -20.26 -16.39 -5.75
C THR A 346 -19.47 -17.58 -6.29
N GLU A 347 -19.38 -18.64 -5.50
CA GLU A 347 -18.64 -19.85 -5.89
C GLU A 347 -19.21 -20.44 -7.19
N GLY A 348 -18.32 -20.87 -8.09
CA GLY A 348 -18.70 -21.44 -9.38
C GLY A 348 -18.99 -20.44 -10.50
N VAL A 349 -19.08 -19.13 -10.22
CA VAL A 349 -19.32 -18.11 -11.28
C VAL A 349 -18.02 -17.77 -12.03
N LEU A 350 -16.97 -17.40 -11.30
CA LEU A 350 -15.71 -16.93 -11.90
C LEU A 350 -14.82 -18.12 -12.31
N THR A 351 -15.21 -18.81 -13.37
CA THR A 351 -14.44 -19.88 -14.03
C THR A 351 -13.62 -19.35 -15.21
N GLU A 352 -12.69 -20.15 -15.72
CA GLU A 352 -11.89 -19.79 -16.90
C GLU A 352 -12.76 -19.46 -18.12
N ASP A 353 -13.73 -20.32 -18.43
CA ASP A 353 -14.68 -20.10 -19.53
C ASP A 353 -15.49 -18.82 -19.33
N TYR A 354 -15.93 -18.55 -18.10
CA TYR A 354 -16.67 -17.33 -17.80
C TYR A 354 -15.83 -16.08 -18.05
N VAL A 355 -14.55 -16.09 -17.66
CA VAL A 355 -13.62 -14.97 -17.88
C VAL A 355 -13.41 -14.73 -19.38
N LEU A 356 -13.23 -15.80 -20.17
CA LEU A 356 -13.07 -15.69 -21.62
C LEU A 356 -14.27 -15.02 -22.29
N ASP A 357 -15.49 -15.33 -21.84
CA ASP A 357 -16.72 -14.79 -22.41
C ASP A 357 -17.08 -13.39 -21.87
N ASN A 358 -16.69 -13.06 -20.63
CA ASN A 358 -17.18 -11.87 -19.92
C ASN A 358 -16.07 -10.87 -19.53
N THR A 359 -14.89 -10.94 -20.17
CA THR A 359 -13.77 -10.01 -19.90
C THR A 359 -14.17 -8.53 -19.89
N PRO A 360 -14.96 -8.00 -20.86
CA PRO A 360 -15.36 -6.58 -20.84
C PRO A 360 -16.19 -6.19 -19.60
N ALA A 361 -17.12 -7.04 -19.19
CA ALA A 361 -17.98 -6.81 -18.02
C ALA A 361 -17.18 -6.88 -16.71
N LEU A 362 -16.26 -7.85 -16.61
CA LEU A 362 -15.35 -7.99 -15.46
C LEU A 362 -14.45 -6.75 -15.32
N LEU A 363 -13.84 -6.28 -16.43
CA LEU A 363 -13.03 -5.06 -16.41
C LEU A 363 -13.85 -3.81 -16.09
N HIS A 364 -15.11 -3.73 -16.55
CA HIS A 364 -16.00 -2.64 -16.16
C HIS A 364 -16.25 -2.62 -14.65
N CYS A 365 -16.55 -3.78 -14.04
CA CYS A 365 -16.71 -3.90 -12.59
C CYS A 365 -15.46 -3.45 -11.83
N VAL A 366 -14.27 -3.89 -12.25
CA VAL A 366 -12.99 -3.50 -11.61
C VAL A 366 -12.77 -1.98 -11.70
N ARG A 367 -13.08 -1.35 -12.83
CA ARG A 367 -12.99 0.11 -13.00
C ARG A 367 -13.93 0.87 -12.09
N GLU A 368 -15.22 0.53 -12.10
CA GLU A 368 -16.21 1.20 -11.25
C GLU A 368 -15.85 1.07 -9.77
N CYS A 369 -15.39 -0.11 -9.33
CA CYS A 369 -14.98 -0.33 -7.95
C CYS A 369 -13.79 0.56 -7.56
N ASN A 370 -12.73 0.61 -8.37
CA ASN A 370 -11.52 1.38 -8.05
C ASN A 370 -11.73 2.89 -8.16
N VAL A 371 -12.53 3.35 -9.12
CA VAL A 371 -12.92 4.77 -9.24
C VAL A 371 -13.72 5.19 -8.00
N ALA A 372 -14.69 4.38 -7.58
CA ALA A 372 -15.47 4.65 -6.37
C ALA A 372 -14.57 4.65 -5.12
N LEU A 373 -13.73 3.63 -4.95
CA LEU A 373 -12.82 3.50 -3.82
C LEU A 373 -11.91 4.72 -3.68
N ARG A 374 -11.28 5.14 -4.79
CA ARG A 374 -10.41 6.31 -4.80
C ARG A 374 -11.15 7.55 -4.32
N TRP A 375 -12.30 7.84 -4.90
CA TRP A 375 -13.07 9.02 -4.55
C TRP A 375 -13.50 9.00 -3.08
N LEU A 376 -14.06 7.87 -2.61
CA LEU A 376 -14.58 7.70 -1.25
C LEU A 376 -13.49 7.77 -0.19
N MET A 377 -12.34 7.12 -0.42
CA MET A 377 -11.22 7.14 0.54
C MET A 377 -10.60 8.54 0.67
N LEU A 378 -10.45 9.27 -0.44
CA LEU A 378 -9.90 10.62 -0.44
C LEU A 378 -10.86 11.62 0.24
N HIS A 379 -12.12 11.64 -0.18
CA HIS A 379 -13.09 12.65 0.27
C HIS A 379 -13.61 12.41 1.70
N ARG A 380 -13.37 11.22 2.29
CA ARG A 380 -13.65 10.95 3.70
C ARG A 380 -12.84 11.84 4.66
N ARG A 381 -11.63 12.26 4.28
CA ARG A 381 -10.77 13.16 5.08
C ARG A 381 -11.00 14.64 4.75
N ALA A 382 -11.95 14.98 3.89
CA ALA A 382 -12.30 16.37 3.59
C ALA A 382 -12.79 17.07 4.87
N LYS A 383 -12.21 18.24 5.18
CA LYS A 383 -12.55 19.00 6.39
C LYS A 383 -13.55 20.12 6.13
N ALA A 384 -13.66 20.59 4.88
CA ALA A 384 -14.67 21.60 4.55
C ALA A 384 -16.08 21.06 4.87
N LYS A 385 -16.92 21.90 5.51
CA LYS A 385 -18.33 21.62 5.86
C LYS A 385 -19.27 21.41 4.66
N LYS A 386 -18.72 21.08 3.49
CA LYS A 386 -19.41 20.97 2.20
C LYS A 386 -20.00 19.57 1.97
N LEU A 387 -19.42 18.54 2.59
CA LEU A 387 -19.95 17.17 2.51
C LEU A 387 -21.08 16.95 3.54
N PRO A 388 -22.17 16.23 3.17
CA PRO A 388 -23.18 15.81 4.11
C PRO A 388 -22.56 15.04 5.28
N LYS A 389 -22.98 15.28 6.52
CA LYS A 389 -22.49 14.52 7.69
C LYS A 389 -22.74 13.00 7.56
N THR A 390 -23.71 12.60 6.74
CA THR A 390 -24.01 11.21 6.39
C THR A 390 -22.93 10.58 5.51
N ALA A 391 -22.28 11.35 4.62
CA ALA A 391 -21.19 10.90 3.75
C ALA A 391 -19.97 10.35 4.50
N LEU A 392 -19.74 10.85 5.72
CA LEU A 392 -18.60 10.49 6.55
C LEU A 392 -18.82 9.19 7.36
N LYS A 393 -20.03 8.60 7.33
CA LYS A 393 -20.47 7.55 8.27
C LYS A 393 -20.40 6.12 7.74
N GLU A 394 -19.93 5.88 6.53
CA GLU A 394 -19.93 4.52 5.93
C GLU A 394 -18.53 3.87 5.75
N PRO A 395 -17.56 4.00 6.69
CA PRO A 395 -16.24 3.40 6.49
C PRO A 395 -16.27 1.87 6.41
N GLU A 396 -17.22 1.23 7.08
CA GLU A 396 -17.41 -0.21 6.98
C GLU A 396 -17.79 -0.60 5.55
N GLN A 397 -18.69 0.14 4.89
CA GLN A 397 -19.07 -0.16 3.50
C GLN A 397 -17.93 0.06 2.52
N VAL A 398 -17.12 1.11 2.73
CA VAL A 398 -15.90 1.34 1.93
C VAL A 398 -14.90 0.21 2.14
N LEU A 399 -14.69 -0.25 3.37
CA LEU A 399 -13.83 -1.41 3.65
C LEU A 399 -14.36 -2.69 3.00
N LEU A 400 -15.67 -2.93 3.04
CA LEU A 400 -16.29 -4.08 2.36
C LEU A 400 -16.07 -4.03 0.85
N LEU A 401 -16.23 -2.85 0.23
CA LEU A 401 -15.96 -2.64 -1.18
C LEU A 401 -14.49 -2.92 -1.49
N LEU A 402 -13.56 -2.41 -0.67
CA LEU A 402 -12.12 -2.62 -0.84
C LEU A 402 -11.77 -4.11 -0.77
N MET A 403 -12.23 -4.82 0.25
CA MET A 403 -11.94 -6.23 0.46
C MET A 403 -12.49 -7.11 -0.67
N ASN A 404 -13.71 -6.84 -1.12
CA ASN A 404 -14.33 -7.62 -2.20
C ASN A 404 -13.72 -7.26 -3.57
N SER A 405 -13.40 -5.99 -3.84
CA SER A 405 -12.68 -5.58 -5.06
C SER A 405 -11.31 -6.25 -5.14
N ALA A 406 -10.53 -6.20 -4.05
CA ALA A 406 -9.24 -6.85 -3.98
C ALA A 406 -9.33 -8.37 -4.20
N GLN A 407 -10.37 -9.01 -3.67
CA GLN A 407 -10.62 -10.44 -3.88
C GLN A 407 -10.93 -10.77 -5.35
N LEU A 408 -11.76 -9.96 -6.01
CA LEU A 408 -12.08 -10.13 -7.44
C LEU A 408 -10.83 -9.92 -8.29
N GLU A 409 -10.11 -8.82 -8.07
CA GLU A 409 -8.89 -8.49 -8.80
C GLU A 409 -7.83 -9.60 -8.66
N TYR A 410 -7.63 -10.13 -7.45
CA TYR A 410 -6.69 -11.22 -7.21
C TYR A 410 -7.07 -12.49 -7.97
N ARG A 411 -8.35 -12.91 -7.89
CA ARG A 411 -8.82 -14.12 -8.59
C ARG A 411 -8.75 -13.93 -10.11
N LEU A 412 -9.21 -12.79 -10.61
CA LEU A 412 -9.22 -12.47 -12.03
C LEU A 412 -7.80 -12.39 -12.59
N ARG A 413 -6.86 -11.76 -11.87
CA ARG A 413 -5.45 -11.71 -12.28
C ARG A 413 -4.85 -13.10 -12.42
N LYS A 414 -5.07 -13.97 -11.43
CA LYS A 414 -4.61 -15.37 -11.49
C LYS A 414 -5.17 -16.15 -12.67
N LEU A 415 -6.48 -15.99 -12.95
CA LEU A 415 -7.12 -16.64 -14.09
C LEU A 415 -6.60 -16.10 -15.42
N VAL A 416 -6.39 -14.78 -15.53
CA VAL A 416 -5.82 -14.18 -16.76
C VAL A 416 -4.38 -14.64 -16.97
N GLU A 417 -3.58 -14.72 -15.90
CA GLU A 417 -2.21 -15.24 -15.95
C GLU A 417 -2.16 -16.72 -16.37
N SER A 418 -3.04 -17.56 -15.82
CA SER A 418 -3.13 -18.98 -16.22
C SER A 418 -3.57 -19.12 -17.68
N LEU A 419 -4.58 -18.36 -18.10
CA LEU A 419 -5.07 -18.36 -19.48
C LEU A 419 -4.03 -17.87 -20.49
N LEU A 420 -3.20 -16.87 -20.11
CA LEU A 420 -2.11 -16.39 -20.95
C LEU A 420 -0.99 -17.42 -21.07
N ALA A 421 -0.61 -18.08 -19.96
CA ALA A 421 0.43 -19.10 -19.96
C ALA A 421 0.02 -20.35 -20.74
N ALA A 422 -1.24 -20.78 -20.62
CA ALA A 422 -1.80 -21.95 -21.31
C ALA A 422 -2.29 -21.64 -22.74
N LYS A 423 -2.13 -20.41 -23.24
CA LYS A 423 -2.76 -19.95 -24.50
C LYS A 423 -2.41 -20.82 -25.70
N GLU A 424 -1.11 -21.07 -25.93
CA GLU A 424 -0.66 -21.86 -27.08
C GLU A 424 -1.09 -23.33 -26.97
N GLU A 425 -1.01 -23.91 -25.77
CA GLU A 425 -1.43 -25.30 -25.52
C GLU A 425 -2.94 -25.50 -25.70
N MET A 426 -3.76 -24.57 -25.19
CA MET A 426 -5.20 -24.60 -25.39
C MET A 426 -5.58 -24.45 -26.87
N TRP A 427 -4.84 -23.61 -27.61
CA TRP A 427 -5.06 -23.41 -29.04
C TRP A 427 -4.70 -24.66 -29.84
N SER A 428 -3.51 -25.24 -29.62
CA SER A 428 -3.06 -26.45 -30.32
C SER A 428 -3.95 -27.63 -30.00
N GLY A 429 -4.27 -27.86 -28.73
CA GLY A 429 -5.12 -28.96 -28.28
C GLY A 429 -6.54 -28.85 -28.86
N ALA A 430 -7.14 -27.66 -28.86
CA ALA A 430 -8.46 -27.46 -29.47
C ALA A 430 -8.44 -27.62 -30.99
N LYS A 431 -7.35 -27.18 -31.65
CA LYS A 431 -7.14 -27.35 -33.09
C LYS A 431 -7.00 -28.82 -33.48
N GLU A 432 -6.17 -29.58 -32.77
CA GLU A 432 -5.95 -31.01 -33.02
C GLU A 432 -7.24 -31.81 -32.79
N GLN A 433 -7.98 -31.52 -31.72
CA GLN A 433 -9.27 -32.17 -31.46
C GLN A 433 -10.29 -31.86 -32.56
N ALA A 434 -10.42 -30.58 -32.96
CA ALA A 434 -11.32 -30.21 -34.05
C ALA A 434 -10.92 -30.87 -35.39
N LEU A 435 -9.62 -31.01 -35.67
CA LEU A 435 -9.13 -31.72 -36.86
C LEU A 435 -9.46 -33.21 -36.83
N SER A 436 -9.17 -33.90 -35.72
CA SER A 436 -9.49 -35.32 -35.55
C SER A 436 -10.98 -35.57 -35.77
N MET A 437 -11.84 -34.73 -35.19
CA MET A 437 -13.29 -34.87 -35.31
C MET A 437 -13.79 -34.63 -36.74
N LEU A 438 -13.23 -33.64 -37.46
CA LEU A 438 -13.59 -33.40 -38.87
C LEU A 438 -13.11 -34.52 -39.80
N GLU A 439 -11.94 -35.09 -39.54
CA GLU A 439 -11.41 -36.25 -40.27
C GLU A 439 -12.22 -37.52 -39.98
N GLU A 440 -12.61 -37.74 -38.73
CA GLU A 440 -13.50 -38.84 -38.34
C GLU A 440 -14.91 -38.71 -38.96
N LEU A 441 -15.44 -37.48 -39.05
CA LEU A 441 -16.68 -37.20 -39.76
C LEU A 441 -16.54 -37.48 -41.26
N ALA A 442 -15.43 -37.08 -41.88
CA ALA A 442 -15.15 -37.40 -43.29
C ALA A 442 -15.07 -38.92 -43.53
N ASP A 443 -14.39 -39.65 -42.63
CA ASP A 443 -14.32 -41.11 -42.64
C ASP A 443 -15.70 -41.77 -42.48
N TYR A 444 -16.59 -41.18 -41.68
CA TYR A 444 -17.93 -41.70 -41.46
C TYR A 444 -18.77 -41.72 -42.76
N PHE A 445 -18.56 -40.75 -43.66
CA PHE A 445 -19.23 -40.65 -44.96
C PHE A 445 -18.49 -41.35 -46.12
N SER A 446 -17.30 -41.93 -45.87
CA SER A 446 -16.49 -42.64 -46.89
C SER A 446 -17.08 -43.99 -47.31
N GLY A 447 -17.86 -44.62 -46.42
CA GLY A 447 -18.45 -45.95 -46.64
C GLY A 447 -17.52 -47.14 -46.39
N GLU A 448 -16.29 -46.93 -45.92
CA GLU A 448 -15.30 -48.00 -45.69
C GLU A 448 -15.43 -48.69 -44.31
N ARG A 449 -16.14 -48.09 -43.35
CA ARG A 449 -16.38 -48.67 -42.02
C ARG A 449 -17.61 -49.58 -42.02
N ALA A 450 -17.41 -50.89 -41.89
CA ALA A 450 -18.43 -51.94 -42.04
C ALA A 450 -19.62 -51.94 -41.04
N LEU A 451 -19.75 -50.94 -40.16
CA LEU A 451 -20.69 -50.94 -39.02
C LEU A 451 -21.62 -49.71 -38.94
N THR A 452 -21.61 -48.80 -39.91
CA THR A 452 -22.43 -47.57 -39.88
C THR A 452 -23.72 -47.72 -40.71
N ARG A 453 -24.85 -47.23 -40.16
CA ARG A 453 -26.19 -47.31 -40.79
C ARG A 453 -26.45 -46.22 -41.85
N VAL A 454 -25.45 -45.40 -42.17
CA VAL A 454 -25.54 -44.24 -43.07
C VAL A 454 -24.86 -44.61 -44.39
N GLY A 455 -25.50 -44.29 -45.52
CA GLY A 455 -24.97 -44.56 -46.86
C GLY A 455 -23.79 -43.65 -47.22
N PRO A 456 -22.88 -44.07 -48.10
CA PRO A 456 -21.73 -43.26 -48.51
C PRO A 456 -22.16 -41.97 -49.24
N ASP A 457 -21.61 -40.83 -48.83
CA ASP A 457 -21.85 -39.51 -49.44
C ASP A 457 -20.50 -38.82 -49.73
N LYS A 458 -20.04 -38.97 -50.99
CA LYS A 458 -18.78 -38.38 -51.46
C LYS A 458 -18.74 -36.84 -51.37
N PRO A 459 -19.80 -36.11 -51.76
CA PRO A 459 -19.88 -34.66 -51.55
C PRO A 459 -19.64 -34.22 -50.10
N LEU A 460 -20.32 -34.85 -49.13
CA LEU A 460 -20.16 -34.52 -47.71
C LEU A 460 -18.75 -34.88 -47.19
N GLN A 461 -18.22 -36.03 -47.59
CA GLN A 461 -16.84 -36.43 -47.27
C GLN A 461 -15.82 -35.37 -47.72
N GLN A 462 -15.91 -34.94 -48.99
CA GLN A 462 -14.97 -33.95 -49.54
C GLN A 462 -15.15 -32.57 -48.89
N TRP A 463 -16.37 -32.23 -48.48
CA TRP A 463 -16.65 -31.00 -47.74
C TRP A 463 -15.99 -30.97 -46.35
N PHE A 464 -16.10 -32.05 -45.57
CA PHE A 464 -15.42 -32.16 -44.26
C PHE A 464 -13.89 -32.16 -44.38
N LEU A 465 -13.32 -32.80 -45.40
CA LEU A 465 -11.87 -32.73 -45.66
C LEU A 465 -11.41 -31.30 -46.00
N ASN A 466 -12.17 -30.58 -46.83
CA ASN A 466 -11.86 -29.18 -47.15
C ASN A 466 -11.95 -28.28 -45.91
N LEU A 467 -12.89 -28.53 -44.99
CA LEU A 467 -12.96 -27.83 -43.70
C LEU A 467 -11.76 -28.15 -42.81
N ALA A 468 -11.34 -29.42 -42.75
CA ALA A 468 -10.16 -29.83 -42.00
C ALA A 468 -8.90 -29.13 -42.53
N GLU A 469 -8.73 -29.00 -43.84
CA GLU A 469 -7.62 -28.21 -44.42
C GLU A 469 -7.68 -26.73 -44.03
N GLN A 470 -8.88 -26.11 -44.03
CA GLN A 470 -9.05 -24.73 -43.60
C GLN A 470 -8.73 -24.55 -42.11
N VAL A 471 -9.13 -25.50 -41.25
CA VAL A 471 -8.76 -25.50 -39.81
C VAL A 471 -7.25 -25.68 -39.65
N ARG A 472 -6.63 -26.57 -40.43
CA ARG A 472 -5.18 -26.82 -40.42
C ARG A 472 -4.38 -25.56 -40.77
N ALA A 473 -4.89 -24.74 -41.69
CA ALA A 473 -4.30 -23.47 -42.10
C ALA A 473 -4.47 -22.32 -41.08
N LEU A 474 -5.22 -22.50 -39.98
CA LEU A 474 -5.37 -21.48 -38.94
C LEU A 474 -4.07 -21.32 -38.15
N SER A 475 -3.67 -20.06 -37.92
CA SER A 475 -2.50 -19.69 -37.11
C SER A 475 -2.91 -18.86 -35.89
N SER A 476 -2.25 -19.09 -34.74
CA SER A 476 -2.41 -18.26 -33.54
C SER A 476 -1.81 -16.85 -33.71
N SER A 477 -0.89 -16.65 -34.65
CA SER A 477 -0.24 -15.36 -34.91
C SER A 477 -1.12 -14.38 -35.70
N GLU A 478 -2.02 -14.86 -36.55
CA GLU A 478 -2.85 -14.03 -37.43
C GLU A 478 -4.26 -13.78 -36.87
N LEU A 479 -4.34 -13.03 -35.76
CA LEU A 479 -5.57 -12.80 -34.98
C LEU A 479 -6.81 -12.47 -35.84
N ALA A 480 -6.71 -11.50 -36.76
CA ALA A 480 -7.84 -11.01 -37.54
C ALA A 480 -8.23 -11.91 -38.74
N ALA A 481 -7.28 -12.61 -39.33
CA ALA A 481 -7.55 -13.53 -40.43
C ALA A 481 -8.09 -14.87 -39.91
N SER A 482 -7.42 -15.45 -38.90
CA SER A 482 -7.86 -16.67 -38.23
C SER A 482 -9.21 -16.49 -37.53
N GLY A 483 -9.46 -15.33 -36.91
CA GLY A 483 -10.76 -15.03 -36.29
C GLY A 483 -11.93 -15.02 -37.28
N ARG A 484 -11.76 -14.39 -38.46
CA ARG A 484 -12.78 -14.38 -39.52
C ARG A 484 -13.01 -15.78 -40.09
N LYS A 485 -11.94 -16.52 -40.37
CA LYS A 485 -12.03 -17.91 -40.86
C LYS A 485 -12.76 -18.81 -39.85
N LEU A 486 -12.44 -18.74 -38.56
CA LEU A 486 -13.15 -19.48 -37.51
C LEU A 486 -14.64 -19.17 -37.48
N TYR A 487 -15.03 -17.90 -37.60
CA TYR A 487 -16.44 -17.52 -37.65
C TYR A 487 -17.17 -18.15 -38.84
N HIS A 488 -16.55 -18.13 -40.03
CA HIS A 488 -17.12 -18.78 -41.21
C HIS A 488 -17.24 -20.30 -41.04
N LEU A 489 -16.22 -20.96 -40.47
CA LEU A 489 -16.24 -22.41 -40.21
C LEU A 489 -17.35 -22.81 -39.23
N ILE A 490 -17.53 -22.06 -38.15
CA ILE A 490 -18.58 -22.30 -37.15
C ILE A 490 -19.98 -22.12 -37.77
N THR A 491 -20.15 -21.09 -38.60
CA THR A 491 -21.42 -20.82 -39.29
C THR A 491 -21.73 -21.95 -40.28
N ALA A 492 -20.74 -22.36 -41.08
CA ALA A 492 -20.88 -23.44 -42.05
C ALA A 492 -21.24 -24.79 -41.38
N LEU A 493 -20.63 -25.12 -40.24
CA LEU A 493 -21.00 -26.31 -39.47
C LEU A 493 -22.42 -26.25 -38.90
N SER A 494 -22.93 -25.06 -38.61
CA SER A 494 -24.31 -24.88 -38.11
C SER A 494 -25.36 -24.97 -39.21
N GLU A 495 -25.03 -24.52 -40.41
CA GLU A 495 -25.90 -24.65 -41.59
C GLU A 495 -26.02 -26.12 -42.04
N VAL A 496 -24.92 -26.90 -41.91
CA VAL A 496 -24.92 -28.31 -42.31
C VAL A 496 -25.77 -29.22 -41.40
N GLU A 497 -26.07 -28.79 -40.17
CA GLU A 497 -27.02 -29.51 -39.31
C GLU A 497 -28.46 -29.51 -39.83
N GLN A 498 -28.81 -28.60 -40.75
CA GLN A 498 -30.15 -28.49 -41.34
C GLN A 498 -30.39 -29.51 -42.48
N PHE A 499 -29.38 -30.29 -42.88
CA PHE A 499 -29.55 -31.34 -43.88
C PHE A 499 -30.23 -32.57 -43.27
N HIS A 500 -31.29 -33.05 -43.92
CA HIS A 500 -32.16 -34.13 -43.41
C HIS A 500 -31.41 -35.45 -43.10
N GLN A 501 -30.32 -35.74 -43.81
CA GLN A 501 -29.46 -36.91 -43.59
C GLN A 501 -28.60 -36.80 -42.32
N ILE A 502 -28.31 -35.59 -41.87
CA ILE A 502 -27.52 -35.28 -40.67
C ILE A 502 -28.45 -35.08 -39.47
N GLU A 503 -29.60 -34.46 -39.71
CA GLU A 503 -30.67 -34.28 -38.72
C GLU A 503 -31.18 -35.61 -38.14
N SER A 504 -31.23 -36.65 -38.96
CA SER A 504 -31.69 -37.99 -38.56
C SER A 504 -30.66 -38.81 -37.75
N ALA A 505 -29.39 -38.37 -37.69
CA ALA A 505 -28.30 -39.09 -37.04
C ALA A 505 -27.79 -38.33 -35.80
N LEU A 506 -28.36 -38.65 -34.64
CA LEU A 506 -28.03 -38.00 -33.35
C LEU A 506 -26.53 -37.98 -33.03
N GLN A 507 -25.81 -39.05 -33.40
CA GLN A 507 -24.37 -39.15 -33.18
C GLN A 507 -23.58 -38.14 -34.04
N ILE A 508 -24.00 -37.88 -35.26
CA ILE A 508 -23.36 -36.87 -36.14
C ILE A 508 -23.64 -35.46 -35.62
N GLN A 509 -24.88 -35.19 -35.16
CA GLN A 509 -25.22 -33.91 -34.53
C GLN A 509 -24.37 -33.64 -33.27
N GLN A 510 -24.14 -34.67 -32.45
CA GLN A 510 -23.27 -34.55 -31.28
C GLN A 510 -21.82 -34.22 -31.68
N PHE A 511 -21.25 -34.91 -32.67
CA PHE A 511 -19.90 -34.61 -33.18
C PHE A 511 -19.79 -33.21 -33.79
N LEU A 512 -20.81 -32.75 -34.51
CA LEU A 512 -20.86 -31.38 -35.06
C LEU A 512 -20.93 -30.32 -33.95
N ALA A 513 -21.76 -30.56 -32.93
CA ALA A 513 -21.85 -29.70 -31.75
C ALA A 513 -20.50 -29.63 -30.99
N GLU A 514 -19.87 -30.76 -30.72
CA GLU A 514 -18.56 -30.83 -30.07
C GLU A 514 -17.45 -30.17 -30.91
N THR A 515 -17.47 -30.36 -32.24
CA THR A 515 -16.50 -29.69 -33.15
C THR A 515 -16.66 -28.18 -33.10
N ARG A 516 -17.90 -27.66 -33.14
CA ARG A 516 -18.17 -26.23 -32.98
C ARG A 516 -17.73 -25.72 -31.62
N GLU A 517 -17.94 -26.48 -30.55
CA GLU A 517 -17.47 -26.10 -29.21
C GLU A 517 -15.95 -25.93 -29.20
N ARG A 518 -15.19 -26.83 -29.84
CA ARG A 518 -13.73 -26.71 -29.99
C ARG A 518 -13.32 -25.49 -30.81
N LEU A 519 -14.00 -25.21 -31.93
CA LEU A 519 -13.75 -23.99 -32.72
C LEU A 519 -14.13 -22.70 -31.98
N HIS A 520 -15.21 -22.70 -31.19
CA HIS A 520 -15.59 -21.61 -30.30
C HIS A 520 -14.52 -21.41 -29.22
N ARG A 521 -13.98 -22.48 -28.64
CA ARG A 521 -12.87 -22.41 -27.70
C ARG A 521 -11.63 -21.79 -28.34
N MET A 522 -11.28 -22.19 -29.57
CA MET A 522 -10.20 -21.54 -30.34
C MET A 522 -10.43 -20.03 -30.50
N MET A 523 -11.66 -19.62 -30.84
CA MET A 523 -12.03 -18.21 -30.95
C MET A 523 -11.91 -17.44 -29.63
N ARG A 524 -12.31 -18.06 -28.51
CA ARG A 524 -12.16 -17.49 -27.15
C ARG A 524 -10.68 -17.29 -26.79
N VAL A 525 -9.85 -18.29 -27.05
CA VAL A 525 -8.40 -18.26 -26.75
C VAL A 525 -7.67 -17.19 -27.55
N LEU A 526 -8.06 -16.95 -28.81
CA LEU A 526 -7.53 -15.83 -29.62
C LEU A 526 -7.77 -14.46 -28.98
N ASN A 527 -8.88 -14.29 -28.26
CA ASN A 527 -9.26 -13.03 -27.62
C ASN A 527 -8.54 -12.76 -26.29
N VAL A 528 -7.77 -13.73 -25.76
CA VAL A 528 -6.92 -13.51 -24.58
C VAL A 528 -5.74 -12.62 -24.97
N ARG A 529 -5.69 -11.43 -24.36
CA ARG A 529 -4.69 -10.38 -24.65
C ARG A 529 -3.97 -9.94 -23.39
N ASP A 530 -2.67 -9.67 -23.53
CA ASP A 530 -1.86 -9.10 -22.44
C ASP A 530 -2.36 -7.70 -22.02
N SER A 531 -3.06 -6.99 -22.92
CA SER A 531 -3.68 -5.70 -22.61
C SER A 531 -4.68 -5.76 -21.45
N VAL A 532 -5.30 -6.92 -21.19
CA VAL A 532 -6.18 -7.13 -20.03
C VAL A 532 -5.36 -7.06 -18.74
N ARG A 533 -4.19 -7.70 -18.70
CA ARG A 533 -3.27 -7.67 -17.56
C ARG A 533 -2.77 -6.26 -17.28
N VAL A 534 -2.38 -5.53 -18.33
CA VAL A 534 -1.96 -4.12 -18.23
C VAL A 534 -3.10 -3.25 -17.68
N THR A 535 -4.32 -3.41 -18.22
CA THR A 535 -5.50 -2.67 -17.73
C THR A 535 -5.76 -2.97 -16.25
N LEU A 536 -5.67 -4.23 -15.83
CA LEU A 536 -5.86 -4.61 -14.42
C LEU A 536 -4.80 -3.98 -13.51
N ALA A 537 -3.55 -3.93 -13.94
CA ALA A 537 -2.48 -3.29 -13.17
C ALA A 537 -2.74 -1.79 -12.99
N VAL A 538 -3.06 -1.09 -14.08
CA VAL A 538 -3.38 0.35 -14.10
C VAL A 538 -4.57 0.69 -13.21
N VAL A 539 -5.68 -0.03 -13.37
CA VAL A 539 -6.94 0.29 -12.69
C VAL A 539 -6.90 -0.07 -11.20
N SER A 540 -6.07 -1.05 -10.82
CA SER A 540 -5.97 -1.52 -9.43
C SER A 540 -4.96 -0.76 -8.59
N ASP A 541 -4.32 0.30 -9.13
CA ASP A 541 -3.35 1.13 -8.40
C ASP A 541 -3.96 1.72 -7.13
N MET A 542 -3.23 1.57 -6.02
CA MET A 542 -3.62 2.05 -4.69
C MET A 542 -2.61 3.04 -4.12
N SER A 543 -1.70 3.60 -4.93
CA SER A 543 -0.67 4.56 -4.52
C SER A 543 -1.18 5.72 -3.63
N TYR A 544 -2.44 6.12 -3.79
CA TYR A 544 -3.10 7.16 -3.01
C TYR A 544 -3.51 6.73 -1.58
N ALA A 545 -3.44 5.45 -1.24
CA ALA A 545 -4.02 4.90 -0.01
C ALA A 545 -3.03 4.69 1.13
N TRP A 546 -1.73 4.87 0.92
CA TRP A 546 -0.68 4.57 1.91
C TRP A 546 -0.95 5.17 3.31
N GLU A 547 -1.18 6.49 3.38
CA GLU A 547 -1.52 7.17 4.65
C GLU A 547 -3.01 7.06 5.03
N LEU A 548 -3.86 6.51 4.16
CA LEU A 548 -5.32 6.42 4.35
C LEU A 548 -5.77 5.07 4.91
N ILE A 549 -5.01 4.01 4.64
CA ILE A 549 -5.39 2.64 4.99
C ILE A 549 -5.44 2.44 6.51
N SER A 550 -4.65 3.19 7.26
CA SER A 550 -4.65 3.21 8.74
C SER A 550 -6.00 3.59 9.34
N ASP A 551 -6.82 4.39 8.64
CA ASP A 551 -8.18 4.75 9.09
C ASP A 551 -9.13 3.55 9.19
N TYR A 552 -8.79 2.44 8.52
CA TYR A 552 -9.59 1.23 8.47
C TYR A 552 -9.05 0.11 9.37
N SER A 553 -7.91 0.32 10.04
CA SER A 553 -7.26 -0.71 10.87
C SER A 553 -8.18 -1.22 11.99
N ASP A 554 -8.90 -0.35 12.67
CA ASP A 554 -9.86 -0.73 13.72
C ASP A 554 -11.01 -1.57 13.17
N LEU A 555 -11.50 -1.21 11.99
CA LEU A 555 -12.58 -1.94 11.33
C LEU A 555 -12.12 -3.30 10.82
N MET A 556 -10.90 -3.39 10.28
CA MET A 556 -10.30 -4.68 9.91
C MET A 556 -10.15 -5.58 11.13
N ARG A 557 -9.62 -5.05 12.25
CA ARG A 557 -9.50 -5.78 13.52
C ARG A 557 -10.86 -6.25 14.02
N ALA A 558 -11.84 -5.37 14.14
CA ALA A 558 -13.20 -5.72 14.57
C ALA A 558 -13.85 -6.78 13.67
N ARG A 559 -13.53 -6.79 12.38
CA ARG A 559 -14.06 -7.77 11.43
C ARG A 559 -13.44 -9.15 11.61
N ILE A 560 -12.14 -9.22 11.86
CA ILE A 560 -11.44 -10.48 12.20
C ILE A 560 -12.04 -11.09 13.47
N GLN A 561 -12.31 -10.26 14.49
CA GLN A 561 -12.91 -10.73 15.74
C GLN A 561 -14.32 -11.32 15.54
N ARG A 562 -15.08 -10.79 14.58
CA ARG A 562 -16.42 -11.28 14.22
C ARG A 562 -16.36 -12.55 13.36
N ASP A 563 -15.45 -12.60 12.40
CA ASP A 563 -15.28 -13.69 11.44
C ASP A 563 -13.79 -13.91 11.12
N PRO A 564 -13.12 -14.88 11.76
CA PRO A 564 -11.71 -15.17 11.53
C PRO A 564 -11.39 -15.60 10.09
N PHE A 565 -12.35 -16.13 9.32
CA PHE A 565 -12.13 -16.50 7.92
C PHE A 565 -12.06 -15.27 6.99
N CYS A 566 -12.45 -14.09 7.47
CA CYS A 566 -12.29 -12.85 6.71
C CYS A 566 -10.83 -12.53 6.38
N VAL A 567 -9.88 -13.16 7.08
CA VAL A 567 -8.43 -13.08 6.83
C VAL A 567 -8.09 -13.44 5.38
N MET A 568 -8.85 -14.33 4.73
CA MET A 568 -8.65 -14.65 3.31
C MET A 568 -8.88 -13.45 2.39
N LYS A 569 -9.93 -12.66 2.65
CA LYS A 569 -10.22 -11.43 1.90
C LYS A 569 -9.26 -10.30 2.28
N LEU A 570 -8.83 -10.25 3.55
CA LEU A 570 -7.80 -9.31 3.98
C LEU A 570 -6.46 -9.61 3.33
N ARG A 571 -6.08 -10.88 3.15
CA ARG A 571 -4.89 -11.26 2.37
C ARG A 571 -4.93 -10.70 0.96
N ALA A 572 -6.05 -10.84 0.24
CA ALA A 572 -6.20 -10.24 -1.08
C ALA A 572 -6.08 -8.71 -1.02
N THR A 573 -6.59 -8.08 0.04
CA THR A 573 -6.44 -6.64 0.30
C THR A 573 -4.98 -6.26 0.52
N PHE A 574 -4.22 -7.00 1.32
CA PHE A 574 -2.79 -6.76 1.55
C PHE A 574 -1.97 -6.93 0.28
N LEU A 575 -2.31 -7.91 -0.56
CA LEU A 575 -1.71 -8.07 -1.89
C LEU A 575 -2.04 -6.90 -2.82
N LYS A 576 -3.25 -6.34 -2.74
CA LYS A 576 -3.59 -5.12 -3.48
C LYS A 576 -2.75 -3.93 -3.00
N LEU A 577 -2.45 -3.81 -1.70
CA LEU A 577 -1.60 -2.73 -1.16
C LEU A 577 -0.15 -2.81 -1.64
N VAL A 578 0.31 -3.97 -2.12
CA VAL A 578 1.66 -4.11 -2.71
C VAL A 578 1.81 -3.18 -3.93
N SER A 579 0.74 -2.88 -4.69
CA SER A 579 0.82 -1.96 -5.83
C SER A 579 1.26 -0.55 -5.46
N ILE A 580 1.15 -0.15 -4.18
CA ILE A 580 1.65 1.14 -3.69
C ILE A 580 3.17 1.26 -3.92
N LEU A 581 3.89 0.14 -3.82
CA LEU A 581 5.34 0.05 -3.97
C LEU A 581 5.78 0.35 -5.42
N ASP A 582 4.91 0.15 -6.41
CA ASP A 582 5.27 0.34 -7.81
C ASP A 582 5.62 1.82 -8.10
N SER A 583 4.91 2.76 -7.47
CA SER A 583 5.16 4.20 -7.66
C SER A 583 6.61 4.60 -7.34
N PRO A 584 7.16 4.32 -6.14
CA PRO A 584 8.56 4.67 -5.84
C PRO A 584 9.59 3.74 -6.49
N LEU A 585 9.25 2.48 -6.81
CA LEU A 585 10.25 1.49 -7.27
C LEU A 585 10.45 1.44 -8.78
N ASN A 586 9.45 1.80 -9.59
CA ASN A 586 9.52 1.66 -11.05
C ASN A 586 10.72 2.40 -11.66
N ARG A 587 10.92 3.68 -11.31
CA ARG A 587 12.05 4.48 -11.84
C ARG A 587 13.40 4.01 -11.30
N ILE A 588 13.45 3.56 -10.04
CA ILE A 588 14.67 3.02 -9.42
C ILE A 588 15.12 1.74 -10.14
N ASN A 589 14.15 0.86 -10.45
CA ASN A 589 14.39 -0.37 -11.18
C ASN A 589 14.80 -0.09 -12.64
N GLN A 590 14.11 0.81 -13.34
CA GLN A 590 14.46 1.23 -14.71
C GLN A 590 15.88 1.83 -14.78
N ALA A 591 16.30 2.57 -13.76
CA ALA A 591 17.64 3.14 -13.68
C ALA A 591 18.74 2.14 -13.27
N ASN A 592 18.37 0.90 -12.89
CA ASN A 592 19.26 -0.08 -12.25
C ASN A 592 20.05 0.52 -11.08
N SER A 593 19.39 1.34 -10.25
CA SER A 593 20.04 1.99 -9.12
C SER A 593 20.37 0.99 -8.00
N PRO A 594 21.52 1.13 -7.31
CA PRO A 594 21.84 0.33 -6.12
C PRO A 594 20.85 0.55 -4.97
N ASP A 595 20.08 1.64 -4.99
CA ASP A 595 19.12 1.97 -3.94
C ASP A 595 17.87 1.07 -3.94
N LEU A 596 17.66 0.26 -5.00
CA LEU A 596 16.46 -0.57 -5.18
C LEU A 596 16.21 -1.49 -3.99
N GLU A 597 17.24 -2.16 -3.50
CA GLU A 597 17.13 -3.09 -2.36
C GLU A 597 16.75 -2.34 -1.08
N SER A 598 17.44 -1.24 -0.78
CA SER A 598 17.20 -0.42 0.42
C SER A 598 15.80 0.18 0.45
N VAL A 599 15.33 0.73 -0.67
CA VAL A 599 14.00 1.37 -0.77
C VAL A 599 12.90 0.31 -0.74
N SER A 600 13.08 -0.80 -1.45
CA SER A 600 12.14 -1.91 -1.43
C SER A 600 12.00 -2.52 -0.04
N GLN A 601 13.12 -2.71 0.67
CA GLN A 601 13.13 -3.22 2.03
C GLN A 601 12.41 -2.30 3.00
N TYR A 602 12.58 -0.97 2.89
CA TYR A 602 11.90 0.00 3.76
C TYR A 602 10.37 -0.08 3.62
N TYR A 603 9.85 0.09 2.40
CA TYR A 603 8.41 0.09 2.21
C TYR A 603 7.78 -1.30 2.43
N SER A 604 8.48 -2.38 2.06
CA SER A 604 8.03 -3.75 2.38
C SER A 604 7.95 -3.96 3.89
N SER A 605 8.97 -3.53 4.65
CA SER A 605 8.98 -3.64 6.11
C SER A 605 7.86 -2.83 6.76
N ALA A 606 7.57 -1.63 6.27
CA ALA A 606 6.46 -0.81 6.73
C ALA A 606 5.10 -1.50 6.48
N LEU A 607 4.89 -2.09 5.30
CA LEU A 607 3.69 -2.85 4.98
C LEU A 607 3.55 -4.12 5.84
N VAL A 608 4.63 -4.88 6.04
CA VAL A 608 4.64 -6.05 6.93
C VAL A 608 4.32 -5.65 8.37
N SER A 609 4.90 -4.56 8.87
CA SER A 609 4.60 -4.02 10.20
C SER A 609 3.12 -3.67 10.34
N TYR A 610 2.54 -3.03 9.33
CA TYR A 610 1.12 -2.73 9.26
C TYR A 610 0.25 -4.00 9.32
N VAL A 611 0.54 -5.00 8.48
CA VAL A 611 -0.18 -6.28 8.46
C VAL A 611 -0.07 -7.01 9.81
N ARG A 612 1.13 -7.08 10.39
CA ARG A 612 1.36 -7.66 11.72
C ARG A 612 0.52 -6.94 12.79
N SER A 613 0.42 -5.61 12.72
CA SER A 613 -0.38 -4.84 13.69
C SER A 613 -1.89 -5.16 13.63
N ILE A 614 -2.42 -5.46 12.44
CA ILE A 614 -3.83 -5.86 12.26
C ILE A 614 -4.05 -7.28 12.76
N LEU A 615 -3.19 -8.21 12.34
CA LEU A 615 -3.32 -9.63 12.68
C LEU A 615 -3.01 -9.94 14.16
N GLN A 616 -2.32 -9.04 14.87
CA GLN A 616 -2.08 -9.15 16.32
C GLN A 616 -3.37 -9.27 17.14
N VAL A 617 -4.52 -8.83 16.60
CA VAL A 617 -5.83 -9.02 17.25
C VAL A 617 -6.15 -10.50 17.48
N ILE A 618 -5.63 -11.41 16.65
CA ILE A 618 -5.92 -12.84 16.73
C ILE A 618 -5.24 -13.48 17.95
N PRO A 619 -3.91 -13.32 18.16
CA PRO A 619 -3.27 -13.67 19.42
C PRO A 619 -3.93 -13.01 20.64
N GLN A 620 -4.36 -11.75 20.55
CA GLN A 620 -5.03 -11.07 21.67
C GLN A 620 -6.34 -11.75 22.06
N ASP A 621 -7.17 -12.06 21.07
CA ASP A 621 -8.42 -12.80 21.28
C ASP A 621 -8.15 -14.23 21.79
N LEU A 622 -7.13 -14.91 21.25
CA LEU A 622 -6.68 -16.23 21.70
C LEU A 622 -6.34 -16.21 23.20
N PHE A 623 -5.53 -15.24 23.66
CA PHE A 623 -5.20 -15.09 25.07
C PHE A 623 -6.40 -14.67 25.93
N GLY A 624 -7.37 -13.95 25.35
CA GLY A 624 -8.65 -13.67 25.99
C GLY A 624 -9.43 -14.95 26.30
N VAL A 625 -9.59 -15.83 25.33
CA VAL A 625 -10.27 -17.13 25.49
C VAL A 625 -9.48 -18.09 26.37
N LEU A 626 -8.14 -18.03 26.32
CA LEU A 626 -7.28 -18.80 27.21
C LEU A 626 -7.51 -18.50 28.69
N ARG A 627 -7.70 -17.23 29.05
CA ARG A 627 -8.00 -16.85 30.44
C ARG A 627 -9.31 -17.46 30.93
N GLU A 628 -10.33 -17.49 30.06
CA GLU A 628 -11.60 -18.17 30.34
C GLU A 628 -11.38 -19.67 30.61
N ILE A 629 -10.57 -20.34 29.78
CA ILE A 629 -10.26 -21.77 29.94
C ILE A 629 -9.50 -22.03 31.25
N VAL A 630 -8.50 -21.20 31.58
CA VAL A 630 -7.73 -21.34 32.83
C VAL A 630 -8.67 -21.18 34.04
N GLN A 631 -9.54 -20.17 34.03
CA GLN A 631 -10.52 -19.97 35.10
C GLN A 631 -11.47 -21.16 35.25
N LEU A 632 -12.01 -21.67 34.13
CA LEU A 632 -12.88 -22.84 34.12
C LEU A 632 -12.19 -24.08 34.71
N LYS A 633 -10.94 -24.35 34.33
CA LYS A 633 -10.19 -25.52 34.78
C LYS A 633 -9.69 -25.44 36.23
N THR A 634 -9.37 -24.23 36.70
CA THR A 634 -8.78 -24.04 38.03
C THR A 634 -9.81 -23.80 39.11
N SER A 635 -10.93 -23.14 38.78
CA SER A 635 -11.88 -22.64 39.78
C SER A 635 -13.26 -23.30 39.70
N GLU A 636 -13.68 -23.78 38.52
CA GLU A 636 -15.07 -24.25 38.31
C GLU A 636 -15.17 -25.76 38.12
N LEU A 637 -14.27 -26.37 37.35
CA LEU A 637 -14.27 -27.80 37.08
C LEU A 637 -13.63 -28.58 38.23
N ARG A 638 -14.42 -29.48 38.82
CA ARG A 638 -13.93 -30.44 39.81
C ARG A 638 -13.31 -31.64 39.11
N GLU A 639 -12.14 -32.07 39.58
CA GLU A 639 -11.51 -33.32 39.14
C GLU A 639 -12.39 -34.52 39.50
N LEU A 640 -12.44 -35.51 38.60
CA LEU A 640 -13.26 -36.69 38.77
C LEU A 640 -12.61 -37.64 39.79
N PRO A 641 -13.30 -38.06 40.86
CA PRO A 641 -12.72 -38.98 41.83
C PRO A 641 -12.62 -40.39 41.24
N VAL A 642 -11.73 -41.20 41.81
CA VAL A 642 -11.42 -42.56 41.32
C VAL A 642 -12.64 -43.50 41.39
N LYS A 643 -13.61 -43.22 42.26
CA LYS A 643 -14.90 -43.92 42.36
C LYS A 643 -16.02 -42.90 42.51
N VAL A 644 -17.08 -43.06 41.72
CA VAL A 644 -18.28 -42.20 41.72
C VAL A 644 -19.51 -43.10 41.84
N GLU A 645 -20.44 -42.75 42.74
CA GLU A 645 -21.72 -43.46 42.83
C GLU A 645 -22.59 -43.18 41.60
N ARG A 646 -23.34 -44.19 41.13
CA ARG A 646 -24.11 -44.09 39.89
C ARG A 646 -25.14 -42.95 39.91
N VAL A 647 -25.65 -42.60 41.09
CA VAL A 647 -26.64 -41.52 41.27
C VAL A 647 -26.00 -40.14 41.09
N GLU A 648 -24.73 -39.98 41.49
CA GLU A 648 -23.99 -38.71 41.42
C GLU A 648 -23.34 -38.45 40.06
N LEU A 649 -23.34 -39.43 39.15
CA LEU A 649 -22.73 -39.31 37.81
C LEU A 649 -23.17 -38.06 37.04
N ARG A 650 -24.46 -37.67 37.16
CA ARG A 650 -24.99 -36.49 36.46
C ARG A 650 -24.45 -35.18 37.03
N GLU A 651 -24.20 -35.12 38.32
CA GLU A 651 -23.59 -33.96 38.97
C GLU A 651 -22.09 -33.88 38.65
N TRP A 652 -21.37 -35.01 38.75
CA TRP A 652 -19.95 -35.11 38.39
C TRP A 652 -19.66 -34.89 36.91
N ALA A 653 -20.65 -35.08 36.03
CA ALA A 653 -20.55 -34.78 34.61
C ALA A 653 -20.34 -33.27 34.34
N GLN A 654 -20.81 -32.38 35.22
CA GLN A 654 -20.57 -30.93 35.14
C GLN A 654 -20.86 -30.34 33.74
N LEU A 655 -21.98 -30.78 33.13
CA LEU A 655 -22.32 -30.51 31.72
C LEU A 655 -22.26 -29.02 31.33
N PRO A 656 -22.75 -28.05 32.13
CA PRO A 656 -22.69 -26.63 31.75
C PRO A 656 -21.26 -26.09 31.67
N ALA A 657 -20.38 -26.46 32.62
CA ALA A 657 -18.98 -26.03 32.63
C ALA A 657 -18.19 -26.70 31.49
N ARG A 658 -18.46 -27.99 31.23
CA ARG A 658 -17.87 -28.70 30.08
C ARG A 658 -18.33 -28.13 28.73
N HIS A 659 -19.58 -27.70 28.61
CA HIS A 659 -20.07 -27.04 27.41
C HIS A 659 -19.36 -25.71 27.16
N ARG A 660 -19.19 -24.88 28.20
CA ARG A 660 -18.38 -23.64 28.09
C ARG A 660 -16.94 -23.92 27.70
N LEU A 661 -16.31 -24.92 28.32
CA LEU A 661 -14.96 -25.35 27.95
C LEU A 661 -14.89 -25.76 26.48
N ALA A 662 -15.82 -26.59 26.00
CA ALA A 662 -15.89 -27.02 24.61
C ALA A 662 -16.10 -25.84 23.64
N ALA A 663 -16.96 -24.88 23.99
CA ALA A 663 -17.18 -23.67 23.20
C ALA A 663 -15.94 -22.78 23.12
N ALA A 664 -15.24 -22.58 24.24
CA ALA A 664 -13.99 -21.83 24.29
C ALA A 664 -12.90 -22.52 23.44
N THR A 665 -12.74 -23.83 23.57
CA THR A 665 -11.79 -24.60 22.76
C THR A 665 -12.12 -24.56 21.27
N HIS A 666 -13.40 -24.68 20.90
CA HIS A 666 -13.83 -24.53 19.52
C HIS A 666 -13.48 -23.14 18.96
N ARG A 667 -13.69 -22.08 19.75
CA ARG A 667 -13.32 -20.71 19.35
C ARG A 667 -11.82 -20.57 19.10
N ILE A 668 -10.97 -21.21 19.91
CA ILE A 668 -9.51 -21.26 19.68
C ILE A 668 -9.17 -21.95 18.36
N THR A 669 -9.81 -23.08 18.07
CA THR A 669 -9.61 -23.80 16.81
C THR A 669 -10.00 -22.92 15.61
N VAL A 670 -11.16 -22.27 15.65
CA VAL A 670 -11.63 -21.38 14.57
C VAL A 670 -10.68 -20.20 14.35
N LEU A 671 -10.20 -19.56 15.42
CA LEU A 671 -9.23 -18.46 15.33
C LEU A 671 -7.92 -18.92 14.68
N THR A 672 -7.44 -20.10 15.08
CA THR A 672 -6.20 -20.68 14.56
C THR A 672 -6.34 -21.08 13.10
N GLU A 673 -7.42 -21.79 12.74
CA GLU A 673 -7.70 -22.18 11.36
C GLU A 673 -7.85 -20.98 10.43
N GLY A 674 -8.48 -19.89 10.89
CA GLY A 674 -8.58 -18.65 10.13
C GLY A 674 -7.21 -18.09 9.69
N VAL A 675 -6.21 -18.12 10.59
CA VAL A 675 -4.84 -17.69 10.28
C VAL A 675 -4.10 -18.72 9.44
N LEU A 676 -4.19 -20.01 9.78
CA LEU A 676 -3.45 -21.06 9.07
C LEU A 676 -3.98 -21.32 7.66
N ASN A 677 -5.23 -20.96 7.37
CA ASN A 677 -5.79 -21.01 6.01
C ASN A 677 -5.25 -19.88 5.12
N MET A 678 -4.68 -18.82 5.71
CA MET A 678 -3.95 -17.82 4.96
C MET A 678 -2.72 -18.49 4.32
N GLN A 679 -2.53 -18.31 3.03
CA GLN A 679 -1.32 -18.80 2.36
C GLN A 679 -0.14 -17.84 2.63
N THR A 680 1.09 -18.36 2.55
CA THR A 680 2.29 -17.53 2.52
C THR A 680 2.15 -16.45 1.45
N THR A 681 2.43 -15.21 1.85
CA THR A 681 2.13 -14.03 1.03
C THR A 681 3.39 -13.20 0.89
N LEU A 682 3.80 -12.96 -0.36
CA LEU A 682 4.90 -12.06 -0.68
C LEU A 682 4.39 -10.61 -0.64
N LEU A 683 4.87 -9.82 0.31
CA LEU A 683 4.56 -8.40 0.47
C LEU A 683 5.81 -7.59 0.10
N GLY A 684 5.85 -7.15 -1.16
CA GLY A 684 7.06 -6.56 -1.75
C GLY A 684 8.17 -7.59 -1.86
N VAL A 685 9.27 -7.41 -1.12
CA VAL A 685 10.39 -8.37 -1.07
C VAL A 685 10.37 -9.31 0.14
N ILE A 686 9.39 -9.15 1.05
CA ILE A 686 9.32 -9.93 2.29
C ILE A 686 8.19 -10.97 2.19
N ALA A 687 8.53 -12.24 2.35
CA ALA A 687 7.54 -13.30 2.47
C ALA A 687 7.01 -13.37 3.91
N VAL A 688 5.69 -13.30 4.07
CA VAL A 688 5.02 -13.45 5.37
C VAL A 688 4.40 -14.84 5.46
N ASP A 689 4.90 -15.64 6.39
CA ASP A 689 4.32 -16.92 6.78
C ASP A 689 3.30 -16.71 7.93
N PRO A 690 2.01 -17.04 7.73
CA PRO A 690 0.99 -16.92 8.77
C PRO A 690 1.29 -17.76 10.03
N LYS A 691 1.99 -18.89 9.90
CA LYS A 691 2.36 -19.71 11.06
C LYS A 691 3.42 -19.01 11.92
N GLU A 692 4.43 -18.41 11.29
CA GLU A 692 5.42 -17.60 11.99
C GLU A 692 4.78 -16.36 12.62
N LEU A 693 3.88 -15.71 11.89
CA LEU A 693 3.16 -14.53 12.39
C LEU A 693 2.32 -14.87 13.63
N LEU A 694 1.67 -16.03 13.66
CA LEU A 694 0.93 -16.51 14.82
C LEU A 694 1.87 -16.81 15.99
N ASN A 695 3.01 -17.47 15.72
CA ASN A 695 4.04 -17.74 16.73
C ASN A 695 4.55 -16.46 17.39
N ASP A 696 4.96 -15.49 16.58
CA ASP A 696 5.48 -14.19 17.03
C ASP A 696 4.41 -13.42 17.83
N GLY A 697 3.16 -13.46 17.35
CA GLY A 697 2.04 -12.82 18.02
C GLY A 697 1.72 -13.42 19.39
N VAL A 698 1.77 -14.76 19.49
CA VAL A 698 1.59 -15.50 20.75
C VAL A 698 2.76 -15.23 21.71
N GLU A 699 4.00 -15.20 21.23
CA GLU A 699 5.17 -14.86 22.05
C GLU A 699 5.04 -13.42 22.60
N ARG A 700 4.59 -12.48 21.77
CA ARG A 700 4.41 -11.08 22.16
C ARG A 700 3.37 -10.93 23.28
N GLU A 701 2.22 -11.59 23.16
CA GLU A 701 1.18 -11.55 24.20
C GLU A 701 1.63 -12.27 25.48
N LEU A 702 2.35 -13.38 25.36
CA LEU A 702 2.96 -14.07 26.50
C LEU A 702 3.91 -13.13 27.26
N VAL A 703 4.86 -12.50 26.56
CA VAL A 703 5.83 -11.59 27.18
C VAL A 703 5.11 -10.39 27.81
N ALA A 704 4.09 -9.83 27.16
CA ALA A 704 3.31 -8.73 27.71
C ALA A 704 2.60 -9.12 29.03
N GLN A 705 2.00 -10.31 29.11
CA GLN A 705 1.36 -10.79 30.33
C GLN A 705 2.36 -11.06 31.46
N LEU A 706 3.50 -11.67 31.15
CA LEU A 706 4.57 -11.92 32.14
C LEU A 706 5.15 -10.60 32.69
N ILE A 707 5.36 -9.60 31.82
CA ILE A 707 5.82 -8.27 32.25
C ILE A 707 4.75 -7.58 33.12
N ALA A 708 3.48 -7.64 32.74
CA ALA A 708 2.40 -7.05 33.53
C ALA A 708 2.30 -7.68 34.94
N ALA A 709 2.44 -9.00 35.03
CA ALA A 709 2.50 -9.72 36.30
C ALA A 709 3.70 -9.28 37.17
N MET A 710 4.89 -9.21 36.57
CA MET A 710 6.12 -8.74 37.24
C MET A 710 6.00 -7.29 37.72
N GLN A 711 5.46 -6.39 36.89
CA GLN A 711 5.27 -4.98 37.23
C GLN A 711 4.24 -4.80 38.36
N SER A 712 3.16 -5.58 38.34
CA SER A 712 2.16 -5.58 39.41
C SER A 712 2.77 -6.01 40.75
N ALA A 713 3.59 -7.07 40.75
CA ALA A 713 4.34 -7.49 41.93
C ALA A 713 5.35 -6.42 42.38
N GLN A 714 6.08 -5.80 41.44
CA GLN A 714 7.06 -4.75 41.74
C GLN A 714 6.42 -3.51 42.38
N GLN A 715 5.21 -3.12 41.97
CA GLN A 715 4.48 -2.02 42.60
C GLN A 715 4.10 -2.35 44.05
N ALA A 716 3.68 -3.60 44.31
CA ALA A 716 3.38 -4.06 45.66
C ALA A 716 4.62 -3.99 46.57
N PHE A 717 5.83 -4.23 46.04
CA PHE A 717 7.09 -4.13 46.79
C PHE A 717 7.54 -2.69 47.12
N ARG A 718 6.91 -1.65 46.57
CA ARG A 718 7.29 -0.24 46.80
C ARG A 718 6.47 0.44 47.92
N GLY A 719 5.51 -0.26 48.54
CA GLY A 719 4.70 0.25 49.66
C GLY A 719 5.37 0.11 51.04
N ASN A 720 4.67 0.50 52.11
CA ASN A 720 5.06 0.19 53.50
C ASN A 720 4.88 -1.31 53.74
N ASN A 721 5.88 -2.10 53.33
CA ASN A 721 5.82 -3.55 53.22
C ASN A 721 5.75 -4.24 54.57
N LYS A 722 4.59 -4.82 54.92
CA LYS A 722 4.57 -5.94 55.85
C LYS A 722 5.04 -7.19 55.11
N PRO A 723 5.75 -8.13 55.75
CA PRO A 723 6.22 -9.35 55.09
C PRO A 723 5.08 -10.15 54.42
N GLY A 724 3.87 -10.14 54.99
CA GLY A 724 2.70 -10.79 54.40
C GLY A 724 2.22 -10.16 53.08
N ASP A 725 2.47 -8.86 52.84
CA ASP A 725 2.09 -8.19 51.59
C ASP A 725 3.01 -8.62 50.43
N VAL A 726 4.28 -8.87 50.74
CA VAL A 726 5.29 -9.38 49.79
C VAL A 726 5.00 -10.84 49.45
N GLU A 727 4.71 -11.68 50.44
CA GLU A 727 4.30 -13.09 50.23
C GLU A 727 3.03 -13.17 49.39
N ALA A 728 2.00 -12.38 49.70
CA ALA A 728 0.76 -12.34 48.92
C ALA A 728 0.99 -11.90 47.46
N ALA A 729 1.88 -10.93 47.23
CA ALA A 729 2.24 -10.50 45.88
C ALA A 729 3.01 -11.58 45.09
N LEU A 730 3.94 -12.29 45.74
CA LEU A 730 4.67 -13.40 45.13
C LEU A 730 3.77 -14.60 44.83
N GLU A 731 2.85 -14.94 45.72
CA GLU A 731 1.83 -15.96 45.47
C GLU A 731 0.92 -15.58 44.31
N GLY A 732 0.47 -14.33 44.25
CA GLY A 732 -0.33 -13.81 43.14
C GLY A 732 0.40 -13.93 41.80
N MET A 733 1.68 -13.57 41.77
CA MET A 733 2.54 -13.70 40.59
C MET A 733 2.73 -15.18 40.19
N SER A 734 2.99 -16.07 41.16
CA SER A 734 3.14 -17.50 40.92
C SER A 734 1.87 -18.12 40.32
N ARG A 735 0.69 -17.75 40.82
CA ARG A 735 -0.60 -18.20 40.27
C ARG A 735 -0.80 -17.72 38.83
N GLN A 736 -0.43 -16.49 38.51
CA GLN A 736 -0.52 -15.95 37.15
C GLN A 736 0.42 -16.69 36.19
N PHE A 737 1.66 -16.96 36.60
CA PHE A 737 2.63 -17.72 35.81
C PHE A 737 2.19 -19.15 35.55
N GLU A 738 1.74 -19.86 36.59
CA GLU A 738 1.25 -21.23 36.43
C GLU A 738 -0.02 -21.26 35.57
N GLY A 739 -0.90 -20.28 35.73
CA GLY A 739 -2.08 -20.11 34.87
C GLY A 739 -1.71 -19.96 33.40
N VAL A 740 -0.76 -19.08 33.05
CA VAL A 740 -0.28 -18.88 31.67
C VAL A 740 0.38 -20.14 31.11
N LYS A 741 1.19 -20.83 31.91
CA LYS A 741 1.85 -22.09 31.52
C LYS A 741 0.83 -23.18 31.19
N LEU A 742 -0.15 -23.40 32.06
CA LEU A 742 -1.24 -24.38 31.84
C LEU A 742 -2.09 -24.02 30.63
N ALA A 743 -2.32 -22.72 30.38
CA ALA A 743 -3.04 -22.24 29.21
C ALA A 743 -2.32 -22.62 27.92
N LEU A 744 -1.01 -22.34 27.84
CA LEU A 744 -0.17 -22.64 26.67
C LEU A 744 0.00 -24.14 26.45
N GLU A 745 0.11 -24.92 27.52
CA GLU A 745 0.11 -26.38 27.43
C GLU A 745 -1.20 -26.88 26.81
N TYR A 746 -2.34 -26.36 27.26
CA TYR A 746 -3.65 -26.77 26.76
C TYR A 746 -3.87 -26.48 25.27
N ILE A 747 -3.39 -25.33 24.76
CA ILE A 747 -3.61 -24.96 23.36
C ILE A 747 -2.58 -25.51 22.38
N SER A 748 -1.51 -26.12 22.88
CA SER A 748 -0.38 -26.58 22.04
C SER A 748 -0.84 -27.45 20.86
N ASP A 749 -1.79 -28.36 21.12
CA ASP A 749 -2.33 -29.27 20.11
C ASP A 749 -3.24 -28.56 19.09
N TYR A 750 -4.02 -27.57 19.55
CA TYR A 750 -4.98 -26.84 18.70
C TYR A 750 -4.30 -25.81 17.81
N VAL A 751 -3.21 -25.20 18.29
CA VAL A 751 -2.47 -24.15 17.57
C VAL A 751 -1.29 -24.74 16.77
N LYS A 752 -1.01 -26.04 16.93
CA LYS A 752 0.14 -26.74 16.32
C LYS A 752 1.47 -26.07 16.66
N MET A 753 1.62 -25.70 17.94
CA MET A 753 2.77 -24.96 18.49
C MET A 753 3.24 -25.62 19.78
N ASN A 754 4.54 -25.53 20.07
CA ASN A 754 5.07 -26.02 21.35
C ASN A 754 4.93 -24.92 22.43
N GLY A 755 3.80 -24.91 23.13
CA GLY A 755 3.46 -23.90 24.13
C GLY A 755 4.42 -23.89 25.32
N LEU A 756 4.91 -25.05 25.77
CA LEU A 756 5.87 -25.14 26.88
C LEU A 756 7.24 -24.55 26.51
N LEU A 757 7.71 -24.79 25.28
CA LEU A 757 8.95 -24.19 24.78
C LEU A 757 8.84 -22.66 24.69
N LEU A 758 7.70 -22.16 24.21
CA LEU A 758 7.40 -20.73 24.14
C LEU A 758 7.37 -20.09 25.53
N TYR A 759 6.69 -20.72 26.48
CA TYR A 759 6.65 -20.28 27.87
C TYR A 759 8.05 -20.16 28.47
N ARG A 760 8.89 -21.20 28.31
CA ARG A 760 10.26 -21.21 28.82
C ARG A 760 11.11 -20.08 28.22
N LYS A 761 11.06 -19.89 26.90
CA LYS A 761 11.79 -18.81 26.20
C LYS A 761 11.31 -17.43 26.64
N GLY A 762 10.00 -17.21 26.70
CA GLY A 762 9.40 -15.96 27.14
C GLY A 762 9.80 -15.60 28.58
N MET A 763 9.74 -16.56 29.49
CA MET A 763 10.14 -16.38 30.90
C MET A 763 11.62 -16.01 31.03
N GLN A 764 12.52 -16.71 30.33
CA GLN A 764 13.96 -16.38 30.32
C GLN A 764 14.22 -14.96 29.84
N ARG A 765 13.53 -14.53 28.77
CA ARG A 765 13.67 -13.19 28.19
C ARG A 765 13.20 -12.10 29.14
N VAL A 766 12.06 -12.29 29.80
CA VAL A 766 11.50 -11.34 30.77
C VAL A 766 12.40 -11.22 32.00
N VAL A 767 12.85 -12.35 32.57
CA VAL A 767 13.77 -12.34 33.71
C VAL A 767 15.09 -11.66 33.35
N GLY A 768 15.66 -11.95 32.18
CA GLY A 768 16.88 -11.28 31.69
C GLY A 768 16.72 -9.76 31.57
N TYR A 769 15.60 -9.29 31.02
CA TYR A 769 15.29 -7.87 30.90
C TYR A 769 15.27 -7.15 32.26
N PHE A 770 14.58 -7.70 33.26
CA PHE A 770 14.52 -7.09 34.60
C PHE A 770 15.88 -7.12 35.31
N ILE A 771 16.68 -8.18 35.12
CA ILE A 771 18.05 -8.25 35.65
C ILE A 771 18.91 -7.15 35.04
N GLU A 772 18.89 -6.97 33.72
CA GLU A 772 19.63 -5.90 33.04
C GLU A 772 19.19 -4.51 33.49
N GLN A 773 17.88 -4.30 33.68
CA GLN A 773 17.33 -3.03 34.15
C GLN A 773 17.85 -2.67 35.56
N GLU A 774 17.86 -3.64 36.48
CA GLU A 774 18.42 -3.46 37.83
C GLU A 774 19.94 -3.26 37.81
N CYS A 775 20.68 -4.02 36.99
CA CYS A 775 22.11 -3.83 36.78
C CYS A 775 22.44 -2.42 36.27
N ASN A 776 21.68 -1.90 35.30
CA ASN A 776 21.86 -0.55 34.76
C ASN A 776 21.52 0.54 35.79
N SER A 777 20.45 0.34 36.58
CA SER A 777 20.11 1.21 37.71
C SER A 777 21.23 1.25 38.76
N PHE A 778 21.80 0.09 39.08
CA PHE A 778 22.91 -0.04 40.02
C PHE A 778 24.21 0.62 39.50
N LEU A 779 24.55 0.41 38.22
CA LEU A 779 25.71 1.04 37.58
C LEU A 779 25.59 2.56 37.53
N ARG A 780 24.39 3.11 37.29
CA ARG A 780 24.13 4.57 37.34
C ARG A 780 24.26 5.17 38.74
N ARG A 781 24.10 4.37 39.80
CA ARG A 781 24.25 4.82 41.21
C ARG A 781 25.68 4.72 41.73
N ARG A 782 26.62 4.14 40.98
CA ARG A 782 28.04 4.14 41.38
C ARG A 782 28.64 5.53 41.10
N PRO A 783 29.22 6.23 42.10
CA PRO A 783 30.07 7.37 41.82
C PRO A 783 31.27 6.91 40.96
N PRO A 784 31.78 7.77 40.05
CA PRO A 784 32.97 7.43 39.29
C PRO A 784 34.09 7.11 40.28
N ARG A 785 34.75 5.95 40.10
CA ARG A 785 35.96 5.62 40.86
C ARG A 785 36.97 6.73 40.57
N SER A 786 37.25 7.56 41.57
CA SER A 786 38.40 8.45 41.58
C SER A 786 39.65 7.61 41.34
N ARG A 787 40.29 7.80 40.20
CA ARG A 787 41.68 7.43 39.98
C ARG A 787 42.46 8.71 39.78
#